data_AF-A0A9E4UBD4-F1
#
_entry.id   AF-A0A9E4UBD4-F1
#
_cell.length_a   1.000
_cell.length_b   1.000
_cell.length_c   1.000
_cell.angle_alpha   90.00
_cell.angle_beta   90.00
_cell.angle_gamma   90.00
#
_symmetry.space_group_name_H-M   'P 1'
#
loop_
_entity.id
_entity.type
_entity.pdbx_description
1 polymer ?
#
loop_
_entity_poly.entity_id
_entity_poly.type
_entity_poly.pdbx_seq_one_letter_code
_entity_poly.pdbx_strand_id
1 'polypeptide(L)'
;CLTPAAAGIAVSPQQEGLDFTLIGSQSFWIRDLGCLSESTLDVGGGIVIGPSGFSAFPALDTIEISGVTIANVCEHGIFIVGSNIERFTLTDSDISSEERAGVQLNIDPCLGGLACELGDSTLEVHGNSLRAGERRPADTASHAIQRWAGISVSYTGALNGRIIANISQNELLSGTADGVQFGFLGCGVDSEISLHVDENDELSGGDLDGVEVGLLANACIAGAGGMAGVLGPDGGTSRNLNILVSVNGNSNVESRGILLDGGHGVNIDVAICCEEDGGSSAIIEINDNARIKGEFDGVKVDAAVCCGDGNLSDVSVSGNNEIVGEGDEGVDLIASAGDGDDNVCTLTVDGNGRIDGVGALAGSPYGVWAECMAGALETTSGGSAGAPPSSGNLASVFVTNNDDIEGDSDGIIVLLGAGSAAGGGAGNLSTVNVSGNGEVTGDRGDGLQTEIHRASPAELTVTDNHFSGSAQDGIKIVGGAFTDEGAGIKSVISNNVIQGNGDDGIDIESASGLNIGPGNEIYANGTGAGDNGIEIDWCLGGAAWSNTGDKLAANGNRITQNAIYDNAGLGIDLVGWDADAAPNCAGAIALDDEGVVGCAPFPDTAISPNDCLAFPELQEQAGDKLIGTACPLCTIEVFRAEDGEGEEYLVSGDADEEGNFSILLPCDLDEGPLTTTATDVKNTSEFSAILLSPGTSGDCTPTPVPTDSPLPPTNTPVPTPTSTPEPKLCGDPNEDGAVNAIDVTLILQLNAGLLGSLANESSADVNGSGDVTSIDATLILQTIAGLLDEDRLACL
;
A
#
# COMPACT_ATOMS: atom_id res chain seq x y z
N CYS A 1 51.64 -24.49 8.53
CA CYS A 1 51.51 -24.65 9.99
C CYS A 1 52.04 -23.39 10.68
N LEU A 2 51.18 -22.36 10.77
CA LEU A 2 51.40 -21.23 11.67
C LEU A 2 51.09 -21.69 13.10
N THR A 3 51.75 -21.12 14.09
CA THR A 3 51.49 -21.39 15.51
C THR A 3 50.09 -20.90 15.92
N PRO A 4 49.42 -21.48 16.93
CA PRO A 4 47.97 -21.35 17.17
C PRO A 4 47.46 -20.00 17.68
N ALA A 5 48.17 -18.88 17.46
CA ALA A 5 47.94 -17.63 18.19
C ALA A 5 47.81 -16.38 17.30
N ALA A 6 47.51 -16.51 16.00
CA ALA A 6 47.34 -15.35 15.13
C ALA A 6 46.29 -15.62 14.05
N ALA A 7 45.49 -14.60 13.73
CA ALA A 7 44.50 -14.56 12.64
C ALA A 7 44.91 -15.31 11.38
N GLY A 8 43.93 -15.81 10.61
CA GLY A 8 44.16 -16.49 9.34
C GLY A 8 44.96 -15.63 8.36
N ILE A 9 44.41 -14.47 7.97
CA ILE A 9 45.08 -13.45 7.16
C ILE A 9 44.72 -12.06 7.71
N ALA A 10 45.74 -11.29 8.11
CA ALA A 10 45.57 -9.90 8.51
C ALA A 10 46.31 -8.98 7.53
N VAL A 11 45.60 -8.06 6.88
CA VAL A 11 46.17 -7.08 5.96
C VAL A 11 46.01 -5.69 6.55
N SER A 12 47.12 -5.00 6.78
CA SER A 12 47.15 -3.61 7.24
C SER A 12 47.80 -2.74 6.15
N PRO A 13 47.00 -2.10 5.27
CA PRO A 13 47.51 -1.17 4.28
C PRO A 13 48.08 0.09 4.97
N GLN A 14 49.28 0.51 4.56
CA GLN A 14 49.91 1.75 5.06
C GLN A 14 50.02 2.85 3.98
N GLN A 15 49.43 2.63 2.79
CA GLN A 15 49.46 3.56 1.65
C GLN A 15 48.07 3.65 1.02
N GLU A 16 47.71 4.83 0.51
CA GLU A 16 46.48 5.09 -0.28
C GLU A 16 46.56 4.41 -1.66
N GLY A 17 45.41 3.99 -2.19
CA GLY A 17 45.28 3.44 -3.53
C GLY A 17 45.79 2.00 -3.68
N LEU A 18 45.49 1.14 -2.71
CA LEU A 18 45.89 -0.27 -2.74
C LEU A 18 44.73 -1.15 -3.19
N ASP A 19 44.94 -1.89 -4.29
CA ASP A 19 44.09 -3.01 -4.68
C ASP A 19 44.49 -4.27 -3.90
N PHE A 20 43.51 -4.94 -3.30
CA PHE A 20 43.68 -6.25 -2.67
C PHE A 20 42.87 -7.31 -3.43
N THR A 21 43.56 -8.28 -4.01
CA THR A 21 42.93 -9.35 -4.78
C THR A 21 43.34 -10.71 -4.22
N LEU A 22 42.36 -11.53 -3.83
CA LEU A 22 42.51 -12.91 -3.42
C LEU A 22 41.68 -13.82 -4.35
N ILE A 23 42.30 -14.29 -5.43
CA ILE A 23 41.66 -15.18 -6.41
C ILE A 23 42.15 -16.62 -6.20
N GLY A 24 41.23 -17.51 -5.82
CA GLY A 24 41.45 -18.95 -5.72
C GLY A 24 41.05 -19.69 -6.99
N SER A 25 42.01 -20.11 -7.83
CA SER A 25 41.72 -21.02 -8.97
C SER A 25 41.58 -22.51 -8.58
N GLN A 26 41.90 -22.83 -7.32
CA GLN A 26 41.69 -24.10 -6.61
C GLN A 26 41.36 -23.75 -5.16
N SER A 27 40.39 -24.42 -4.54
CA SER A 27 39.84 -24.11 -3.20
C SER A 27 40.91 -23.62 -2.22
N PHE A 28 40.90 -22.34 -1.90
CA PHE A 28 41.75 -21.75 -0.87
C PHE A 28 41.06 -21.95 0.47
N TRP A 29 41.67 -22.73 1.37
CA TRP A 29 41.04 -23.13 2.64
C TRP A 29 41.65 -22.39 3.82
N ILE A 30 40.80 -21.72 4.60
CA ILE A 30 41.09 -21.33 6.00
C ILE A 30 40.20 -22.21 6.89
N ARG A 31 40.81 -23.02 7.76
CA ARG A 31 40.09 -23.97 8.64
C ARG A 31 40.68 -24.03 10.04
N ASP A 32 39.82 -24.37 11.00
CA ASP A 32 40.18 -24.81 12.36
C ASP A 32 41.05 -23.79 13.13
N LEU A 33 40.72 -22.50 13.02
CA LEU A 33 41.31 -21.46 13.87
C LEU A 33 40.66 -21.57 15.25
N GLY A 34 41.17 -22.49 16.08
CA GLY A 34 40.56 -22.83 17.37
C GLY A 34 40.30 -21.61 18.27
N CYS A 35 39.14 -21.59 18.93
CA CYS A 35 38.72 -20.50 19.80
C CYS A 35 39.64 -20.45 21.03
N LEU A 36 40.51 -19.45 21.08
CA LEU A 36 41.26 -19.16 22.29
C LEU A 36 40.34 -18.41 23.26
N SER A 37 40.54 -18.62 24.56
CA SER A 37 39.67 -18.07 25.60
C SER A 37 39.88 -16.56 25.81
N GLU A 38 38.87 -15.76 25.46
CA GLU A 38 38.40 -14.41 25.89
C GLU A 38 39.36 -13.31 26.42
N SER A 39 40.65 -13.53 26.60
CA SER A 39 41.52 -12.54 27.26
C SER A 39 42.39 -11.78 26.27
N THR A 40 41.82 -10.68 25.77
CA THR A 40 42.44 -9.46 25.23
C THR A 40 42.96 -9.51 23.78
N LEU A 41 42.18 -8.89 22.88
CA LEU A 41 42.39 -8.74 21.43
C LEU A 41 42.33 -10.07 20.67
N ASP A 42 41.17 -10.71 20.70
CA ASP A 42 40.90 -11.93 19.93
C ASP A 42 40.84 -11.61 18.44
N VAL A 43 41.77 -12.20 17.70
CA VAL A 43 41.92 -12.12 16.25
C VAL A 43 41.44 -13.45 15.62
N GLY A 44 40.38 -14.03 16.19
CA GLY A 44 39.86 -15.35 15.81
C GLY A 44 39.16 -15.41 14.45
N GLY A 45 39.16 -14.31 13.69
CA GLY A 45 38.56 -14.22 12.37
C GLY A 45 39.37 -14.91 11.26
N GLY A 46 38.68 -15.27 10.18
CA GLY A 46 39.28 -15.82 8.95
C GLY A 46 40.16 -14.79 8.25
N ILE A 47 39.53 -13.81 7.59
CA ILE A 47 40.20 -12.69 6.91
C ILE A 47 39.85 -11.39 7.61
N VAL A 48 40.86 -10.65 8.06
CA VAL A 48 40.68 -9.33 8.66
C VAL A 48 41.45 -8.29 7.86
N ILE A 49 40.76 -7.30 7.29
CA ILE A 49 41.35 -6.15 6.60
C ILE A 49 41.02 -4.90 7.41
N GLY A 50 42.02 -4.29 8.01
CA GLY A 50 41.79 -3.14 8.87
C GLY A 50 43.06 -2.69 9.60
N PRO A 51 42.98 -1.58 10.34
CA PRO A 51 44.15 -1.01 10.97
C PRO A 51 44.58 -1.81 12.20
N SER A 52 45.90 -1.98 12.35
CA SER A 52 46.50 -2.35 13.63
C SER A 52 46.58 -1.11 14.55
N GLY A 53 45.43 -0.60 15.00
CA GLY A 53 45.31 0.56 15.91
C GLY A 53 44.55 1.77 15.32
N PHE A 54 43.82 2.51 16.15
CA PHE A 54 42.87 3.60 15.80
C PHE A 54 43.43 4.85 15.08
N SER A 55 44.39 4.73 14.15
CA SER A 55 44.86 5.85 13.31
C SER A 55 44.12 5.91 11.97
N ALA A 56 43.96 7.11 11.41
CA ALA A 56 43.31 7.37 10.12
C ALA A 56 43.79 6.43 9.01
N PHE A 57 42.84 5.85 8.28
CA PHE A 57 43.07 4.81 7.28
C PHE A 57 43.21 5.41 5.88
N PRO A 58 44.19 4.96 5.07
CA PRO A 58 44.20 5.26 3.64
C PRO A 58 42.98 4.61 2.96
N ALA A 59 42.39 5.27 1.97
CA ALA A 59 41.31 4.70 1.16
C ALA A 59 41.78 3.40 0.47
N LEU A 60 40.91 2.39 0.46
CA LEU A 60 41.08 1.18 -0.33
C LEU A 60 40.25 1.33 -1.60
N ASP A 61 40.89 1.15 -2.76
CA ASP A 61 40.19 1.30 -4.03
C ASP A 61 39.37 0.04 -4.29
N THR A 62 40.03 -1.11 -4.49
CA THR A 62 39.34 -2.37 -4.80
C THR A 62 39.74 -3.52 -3.87
N ILE A 63 38.74 -4.27 -3.37
CA ILE A 63 38.90 -5.56 -2.70
C ILE A 63 38.15 -6.62 -3.51
N GLU A 64 38.85 -7.66 -3.97
CA GLU A 64 38.24 -8.78 -4.72
C GLU A 64 38.59 -10.11 -4.06
N ILE A 65 37.57 -10.89 -3.66
CA ILE A 65 37.69 -12.21 -3.05
C ILE A 65 36.85 -13.20 -3.87
N SER A 66 37.47 -14.26 -4.38
CA SER A 66 36.77 -15.23 -5.23
C SER A 66 37.25 -16.66 -5.03
N GLY A 67 36.33 -17.63 -4.96
CA GLY A 67 36.63 -19.05 -4.88
C GLY A 67 37.24 -19.50 -3.55
N VAL A 68 36.87 -18.83 -2.45
CA VAL A 68 37.45 -19.04 -1.12
C VAL A 68 36.54 -19.92 -0.28
N THR A 69 37.12 -20.83 0.51
CA THR A 69 36.38 -21.54 1.54
C THR A 69 36.95 -21.25 2.93
N ILE A 70 36.14 -20.63 3.79
CA ILE A 70 36.46 -20.34 5.19
C ILE A 70 35.52 -21.16 6.05
N ALA A 71 36.04 -22.05 6.91
CA ALA A 71 35.20 -22.86 7.78
C ALA A 71 35.76 -22.96 9.20
N ASN A 72 34.89 -23.10 10.19
CA ASN A 72 35.26 -23.23 11.61
C ASN A 72 36.17 -22.08 12.08
N VAL A 73 35.79 -20.84 11.77
CA VAL A 73 36.42 -19.64 12.34
C VAL A 73 35.55 -19.11 13.47
N CYS A 74 36.14 -18.76 14.60
CA CYS A 74 35.35 -18.50 15.80
C CYS A 74 34.55 -17.21 15.70
N GLU A 75 35.17 -16.10 15.31
CA GLU A 75 34.46 -14.82 15.24
C GLU A 75 33.86 -14.62 13.85
N HIS A 76 34.61 -14.00 12.94
CA HIS A 76 34.13 -13.56 11.63
C HIS A 76 34.73 -14.41 10.51
N GLY A 77 33.95 -14.69 9.46
CA GLY A 77 34.50 -15.21 8.20
C GLY A 77 35.44 -14.19 7.55
N ILE A 78 34.87 -13.06 7.13
CA ILE A 78 35.56 -11.88 6.60
C ILE A 78 35.14 -10.67 7.43
N PHE A 79 36.12 -9.90 7.92
CA PHE A 79 35.89 -8.66 8.65
C PHE A 79 36.71 -7.52 8.04
N ILE A 80 36.04 -6.50 7.53
CA ILE A 80 36.68 -5.34 6.92
C ILE A 80 36.28 -4.09 7.69
N VAL A 81 37.28 -3.31 8.11
CA VAL A 81 37.08 -1.99 8.72
C VAL A 81 37.93 -0.99 7.94
N GLY A 82 37.28 0.00 7.32
CA GLY A 82 37.93 0.98 6.47
C GLY A 82 37.27 2.35 6.53
N SER A 83 38.01 3.38 6.11
CA SER A 83 37.48 4.74 5.96
C SER A 83 36.75 4.94 4.63
N ASN A 84 37.22 4.31 3.55
CA ASN A 84 36.55 4.34 2.26
C ASN A 84 36.91 3.08 1.46
N ILE A 85 35.92 2.49 0.79
CA ILE A 85 36.05 1.32 -0.10
C ILE A 85 35.30 1.65 -1.38
N GLU A 86 36.01 1.90 -2.48
CA GLU A 86 35.37 2.21 -3.77
C GLU A 86 34.69 0.97 -4.36
N ARG A 87 35.33 -0.21 -4.27
CA ARG A 87 34.75 -1.49 -4.72
C ARG A 87 35.12 -2.65 -3.80
N PHE A 88 34.12 -3.44 -3.39
CA PHE A 88 34.29 -4.76 -2.80
C PHE A 88 33.51 -5.80 -3.60
N THR A 89 34.16 -6.89 -4.01
CA THR A 89 33.53 -8.00 -4.73
C THR A 89 33.84 -9.32 -4.01
N LEU A 90 32.80 -10.10 -3.70
CA LEU A 90 32.86 -11.45 -3.14
C LEU A 90 32.10 -12.43 -4.02
N THR A 91 32.80 -13.42 -4.59
CA THR A 91 32.19 -14.40 -5.51
C THR A 91 32.55 -15.85 -5.22
N ASP A 92 31.63 -16.77 -5.55
CA ASP A 92 31.86 -18.23 -5.58
C ASP A 92 32.52 -18.77 -4.29
N SER A 93 32.17 -18.23 -3.13
CA SER A 93 32.81 -18.52 -1.85
C SER A 93 31.88 -19.22 -0.86
N ASP A 94 32.45 -20.10 -0.04
CA ASP A 94 31.74 -20.84 1.02
C ASP A 94 32.34 -20.44 2.38
N ILE A 95 31.60 -19.67 3.16
CA ILE A 95 32.12 -19.03 4.38
C ILE A 95 31.19 -19.39 5.54
N SER A 96 31.74 -20.06 6.54
CA SER A 96 31.05 -20.33 7.80
C SER A 96 31.89 -19.87 8.99
N SER A 97 31.29 -19.07 9.86
CA SER A 97 31.79 -18.72 11.20
C SER A 97 31.07 -19.52 12.28
N GLU A 98 31.59 -19.54 13.51
CA GLU A 98 30.97 -20.22 14.66
C GLU A 98 30.21 -19.27 15.59
N GLU A 99 30.62 -18.00 15.74
CA GLU A 99 30.05 -17.09 16.75
C GLU A 99 29.55 -15.75 16.20
N ARG A 100 30.01 -15.28 15.04
CA ARG A 100 29.61 -13.98 14.45
C ARG A 100 29.32 -14.06 12.96
N ALA A 101 29.32 -12.92 12.26
CA ALA A 101 28.94 -12.80 10.87
C ALA A 101 29.83 -13.60 9.90
N GLY A 102 29.23 -14.08 8.81
CA GLY A 102 29.98 -14.65 7.70
C GLY A 102 30.86 -13.59 7.05
N VAL A 103 30.26 -12.45 6.70
CA VAL A 103 30.94 -11.26 6.16
C VAL A 103 30.47 -10.02 6.90
N GLN A 104 31.40 -9.21 7.41
CA GLN A 104 31.10 -7.91 8.01
C GLN A 104 31.98 -6.81 7.41
N LEU A 105 31.34 -5.75 6.91
CA LEU A 105 31.96 -4.55 6.37
C LEU A 105 31.53 -3.33 7.20
N ASN A 106 32.45 -2.73 7.94
CA ASN A 106 32.21 -1.49 8.68
C ASN A 106 33.00 -0.35 8.03
N ILE A 107 32.29 0.53 7.33
CA ILE A 107 32.85 1.67 6.59
C ILE A 107 32.52 2.95 7.37
N ASP A 108 33.51 3.46 8.10
CA ASP A 108 33.40 4.70 8.88
C ASP A 108 34.60 5.62 8.55
N PRO A 109 34.42 6.61 7.67
CA PRO A 109 35.44 7.59 7.32
C PRO A 109 35.74 8.52 8.51
N CYS A 110 34.85 8.61 9.51
CA CYS A 110 34.85 9.59 10.58
C CYS A 110 35.57 9.13 11.86
N LEU A 111 36.20 7.94 11.90
CA LEU A 111 36.93 7.38 13.06
C LEU A 111 38.09 8.25 13.63
N GLY A 112 38.27 9.50 13.19
CA GLY A 112 39.23 10.48 13.70
C GLY A 112 38.68 11.87 14.06
N GLY A 113 37.36 12.11 14.00
CA GLY A 113 36.74 13.38 14.42
C GLY A 113 36.93 14.57 13.48
N LEU A 114 37.19 14.33 12.19
CA LEU A 114 37.17 15.34 11.13
C LEU A 114 35.92 15.12 10.26
N ALA A 115 35.44 16.17 9.58
CA ALA A 115 34.38 16.05 8.59
C ALA A 115 34.89 15.16 7.45
N CYS A 116 34.30 13.99 7.28
CA CYS A 116 34.69 13.05 6.24
C CYS A 116 33.47 12.71 5.38
N GLU A 117 33.68 12.80 4.07
CA GLU A 117 32.70 12.49 3.05
C GLU A 117 32.90 11.03 2.59
N LEU A 118 31.81 10.26 2.52
CA LEU A 118 31.75 8.99 1.80
C LEU A 118 31.63 9.31 0.31
N GLY A 119 32.59 8.85 -0.48
CA GLY A 119 32.50 8.88 -1.93
C GLY A 119 31.72 7.69 -2.48
N ASP A 120 31.86 7.44 -3.78
CA ASP A 120 31.24 6.28 -4.41
C ASP A 120 31.77 4.96 -3.81
N SER A 121 30.86 4.03 -3.52
CA SER A 121 31.15 2.70 -2.98
C SER A 121 30.29 1.67 -3.69
N THR A 122 30.89 0.59 -4.17
CA THR A 122 30.19 -0.53 -4.79
C THR A 122 30.51 -1.83 -4.06
N LEU A 123 29.47 -2.55 -3.66
CA LEU A 123 29.52 -3.87 -3.03
C LEU A 123 28.85 -4.87 -3.97
N GLU A 124 29.54 -5.95 -4.33
CA GLU A 124 29.04 -7.04 -5.16
C GLU A 124 29.26 -8.37 -4.44
N VAL A 125 28.18 -9.11 -4.13
CA VAL A 125 28.24 -10.41 -3.44
C VAL A 125 27.39 -11.42 -4.19
N HIS A 126 28.03 -12.33 -4.94
CA HIS A 126 27.33 -13.26 -5.83
C HIS A 126 27.83 -14.71 -5.80
N GLY A 127 26.93 -15.70 -5.89
CA GLY A 127 27.33 -17.11 -6.01
C GLY A 127 27.90 -17.71 -4.73
N ASN A 128 27.57 -17.17 -3.55
CA ASN A 128 28.17 -17.60 -2.28
C ASN A 128 27.23 -18.46 -1.43
N SER A 129 27.82 -19.17 -0.46
CA SER A 129 27.15 -19.79 0.68
C SER A 129 27.76 -19.21 1.96
N LEU A 130 27.02 -18.35 2.65
CA LEU A 130 27.48 -17.65 3.85
C LEU A 130 26.64 -18.09 5.06
N ARG A 131 27.31 -18.54 6.12
CA ARG A 131 26.67 -19.02 7.35
C ARG A 131 27.33 -18.36 8.57
N ALA A 132 26.57 -17.58 9.33
CA ALA A 132 26.94 -17.25 10.70
C ALA A 132 26.70 -18.47 11.59
N GLY A 133 27.57 -18.69 12.57
CA GLY A 133 27.46 -19.86 13.45
C GLY A 133 26.50 -19.64 14.59
N GLU A 134 25.84 -20.71 15.03
CA GLU A 134 24.83 -20.67 16.11
C GLU A 134 25.34 -19.97 17.38
N ARG A 135 24.53 -19.03 17.86
CA ARG A 135 24.76 -18.30 19.11
C ARG A 135 25.03 -19.29 20.24
N ARG A 136 26.19 -19.17 20.91
CA ARG A 136 26.44 -19.95 22.13
C ARG A 136 25.40 -19.57 23.20
N PRO A 137 24.60 -20.54 23.70
CA PRO A 137 23.71 -20.28 24.81
C PRO A 137 24.56 -20.10 26.08
N ALA A 138 24.52 -18.90 26.66
CA ALA A 138 25.34 -18.39 27.79
C ALA A 138 26.67 -17.76 27.33
N ASP A 139 26.97 -16.49 27.63
CA ASP A 139 27.07 -15.93 28.98
C ASP A 139 26.66 -14.44 29.07
N THR A 140 25.76 -14.15 30.03
CA THR A 140 25.34 -12.83 30.55
C THR A 140 24.38 -11.97 29.70
N ALA A 141 23.36 -11.41 30.37
CA ALA A 141 22.33 -10.52 29.81
C ALA A 141 22.86 -9.23 29.16
N SER A 142 24.16 -8.92 29.30
CA SER A 142 24.79 -7.75 28.68
C SER A 142 25.25 -7.97 27.24
N HIS A 143 25.28 -9.21 26.73
CA HIS A 143 25.62 -9.52 25.32
C HIS A 143 24.39 -9.77 24.45
N ALA A 144 23.19 -9.55 24.96
CA ALA A 144 21.93 -9.82 24.25
C ALA A 144 21.65 -8.90 23.04
N ILE A 145 22.55 -7.97 22.70
CA ILE A 145 22.33 -6.91 21.70
C ILE A 145 23.29 -7.04 20.50
N GLN A 146 24.24 -7.98 20.51
CA GLN A 146 25.13 -8.13 19.34
C GLN A 146 24.41 -8.91 18.25
N ARG A 147 23.92 -8.17 17.24
CA ARG A 147 23.29 -8.67 16.02
C ARG A 147 24.39 -9.20 15.09
N TRP A 148 24.29 -10.45 14.65
CA TRP A 148 25.23 -11.05 13.71
C TRP A 148 24.50 -11.59 12.49
N ALA A 149 24.78 -10.99 11.35
CA ALA A 149 24.16 -11.35 10.09
C ALA A 149 25.01 -12.31 9.24
N GLY A 150 24.41 -12.99 8.26
CA GLY A 150 25.17 -13.69 7.21
C GLY A 150 26.11 -12.71 6.47
N ILE A 151 25.53 -11.58 6.05
CA ILE A 151 26.24 -10.39 5.55
C ILE A 151 25.80 -9.19 6.39
N SER A 152 26.73 -8.44 6.97
CA SER A 152 26.46 -7.17 7.66
C SER A 152 27.30 -6.06 7.04
N VAL A 153 26.63 -5.00 6.58
CA VAL A 153 27.27 -3.83 5.99
C VAL A 153 26.82 -2.60 6.77
N SER A 154 27.75 -1.78 7.22
CA SER A 154 27.43 -0.55 7.94
C SER A 154 28.25 0.61 7.40
N TYR A 155 27.56 1.63 6.93
CA TYR A 155 28.12 2.91 6.52
C TYR A 155 27.77 3.97 7.57
N THR A 156 28.74 4.79 7.93
CA THR A 156 28.51 5.96 8.79
C THR A 156 29.18 7.18 8.18
N GLY A 157 28.52 8.33 8.11
CA GLY A 157 29.14 9.58 7.61
C GLY A 157 28.28 10.37 6.63
N ALA A 158 28.82 11.49 6.16
CA ALA A 158 28.14 12.31 5.15
C ALA A 158 28.38 11.70 3.76
N LEU A 159 27.32 11.32 3.06
CA LEU A 159 27.38 10.81 1.69
C LEU A 159 27.48 11.96 0.70
N ASN A 160 28.48 11.88 -0.17
CA ASN A 160 28.70 12.78 -1.31
C ASN A 160 29.04 11.92 -2.54
N GLY A 161 28.08 11.07 -2.93
CA GLY A 161 28.28 10.06 -3.96
C GLY A 161 27.19 8.99 -3.97
N ARG A 162 27.54 7.82 -4.49
CA ARG A 162 26.64 6.67 -4.65
C ARG A 162 27.11 5.48 -3.84
N ILE A 163 26.23 4.86 -3.07
CA ILE A 163 26.46 3.54 -2.48
C ILE A 163 25.60 2.55 -3.28
N ILE A 164 26.23 1.55 -3.88
CA ILE A 164 25.55 0.47 -4.59
C ILE A 164 25.93 -0.85 -3.94
N ALA A 165 24.95 -1.63 -3.48
CA ALA A 165 25.16 -2.95 -2.92
C ALA A 165 24.30 -3.98 -3.65
N ASN A 166 24.94 -4.90 -4.36
CA ASN A 166 24.29 -6.00 -5.08
C ASN A 166 24.62 -7.32 -4.38
N ILE A 167 23.60 -8.00 -3.84
CA ILE A 167 23.71 -9.28 -3.17
C ILE A 167 22.76 -10.24 -3.90
N SER A 168 23.29 -11.03 -4.84
CA SER A 168 22.41 -11.89 -5.65
C SER A 168 22.97 -13.25 -6.01
N GLN A 169 22.10 -14.19 -6.38
CA GLN A 169 22.50 -15.53 -6.83
C GLN A 169 23.30 -16.30 -5.77
N ASN A 170 23.07 -16.05 -4.48
CA ASN A 170 23.70 -16.80 -3.40
C ASN A 170 22.84 -18.03 -3.07
N GLU A 171 23.48 -19.18 -2.84
CA GLU A 171 22.79 -20.44 -2.50
C GLU A 171 22.20 -20.37 -1.08
N LEU A 172 22.89 -19.68 -0.16
CA LEU A 172 22.45 -19.51 1.22
C LEU A 172 23.10 -18.29 1.86
N LEU A 173 22.30 -17.42 2.46
CA LEU A 173 22.75 -16.36 3.38
C LEU A 173 22.02 -16.55 4.71
N SER A 174 22.72 -17.11 5.69
CA SER A 174 22.13 -17.40 7.00
C SER A 174 22.89 -16.73 8.14
N GLY A 175 22.17 -16.00 8.99
CA GLY A 175 22.69 -15.37 10.20
C GLY A 175 22.06 -15.90 11.48
N THR A 176 22.63 -15.55 12.62
CA THR A 176 21.99 -15.80 13.93
C THR A 176 21.10 -14.66 14.39
N ALA A 177 21.29 -13.47 13.83
CA ALA A 177 20.35 -12.37 13.94
C ALA A 177 19.67 -12.23 12.59
N ASP A 178 20.39 -11.70 11.59
CA ASP A 178 19.81 -11.36 10.29
C ASP A 178 20.39 -12.21 9.14
N GLY A 179 19.63 -12.55 8.09
CA GLY A 179 20.23 -13.16 6.90
C GLY A 179 21.18 -12.17 6.21
N VAL A 180 20.64 -10.99 5.89
CA VAL A 180 21.35 -9.82 5.36
C VAL A 180 21.01 -8.61 6.20
N GLN A 181 22.02 -7.81 6.57
CA GLN A 181 21.85 -6.55 7.28
C GLN A 181 22.60 -5.43 6.55
N PHE A 182 21.89 -4.35 6.23
CA PHE A 182 22.48 -3.13 5.70
C PHE A 182 22.12 -1.93 6.58
N GLY A 183 23.12 -1.19 7.05
CA GLY A 183 22.94 0.00 7.85
C GLY A 183 23.59 1.22 7.21
N PHE A 184 22.87 2.34 7.15
CA PHE A 184 23.43 3.66 6.86
C PHE A 184 23.03 4.65 7.94
N LEU A 185 24.01 5.33 8.52
CA LEU A 185 23.78 6.43 9.47
C LEU A 185 24.54 7.66 9.01
N GLY A 186 23.82 8.68 8.52
CA GLY A 186 24.47 9.79 7.85
C GLY A 186 23.55 10.88 7.33
N CYS A 187 24.09 11.72 6.46
CA CYS A 187 23.35 12.74 5.72
C CYS A 187 23.84 12.71 4.27
N GLY A 188 22.97 12.98 3.30
CA GLY A 188 23.34 12.92 1.88
C GLY A 188 22.82 14.11 1.10
N VAL A 189 23.68 14.73 0.28
CA VAL A 189 23.28 15.80 -0.64
C VAL A 189 23.56 15.32 -2.06
N ASP A 190 22.55 15.39 -2.93
CA ASP A 190 22.64 14.94 -4.34
C ASP A 190 23.23 13.52 -4.45
N SER A 191 22.78 12.63 -3.58
CA SER A 191 23.38 11.32 -3.33
C SER A 191 22.38 10.18 -3.59
N GLU A 192 22.90 8.97 -3.75
CA GLU A 192 22.12 7.78 -4.09
C GLU A 192 22.56 6.59 -3.23
N ILE A 193 21.61 5.85 -2.67
CA ILE A 193 21.84 4.56 -2.02
C ILE A 193 20.98 3.53 -2.75
N SER A 194 21.61 2.54 -3.37
CA SER A 194 20.96 1.47 -4.12
C SER A 194 21.34 0.13 -3.50
N LEU A 195 20.37 -0.61 -2.97
CA LEU A 195 20.57 -1.92 -2.36
C LEU A 195 19.69 -2.94 -3.07
N HIS A 196 20.30 -4.02 -3.53
CA HIS A 196 19.65 -5.09 -4.27
C HIS A 196 19.96 -6.42 -3.59
N VAL A 197 18.95 -7.10 -3.04
CA VAL A 197 19.03 -8.43 -2.42
C VAL A 197 18.16 -9.39 -3.21
N ASP A 198 18.66 -9.76 -4.40
CA ASP A 198 17.82 -10.37 -5.44
C ASP A 198 18.28 -11.78 -5.83
N GLU A 199 17.39 -12.60 -6.37
CA GLU A 199 17.70 -13.91 -6.96
C GLU A 199 18.49 -14.87 -6.04
N ASN A 200 18.32 -14.81 -4.72
CA ASN A 200 18.98 -15.74 -3.80
C ASN A 200 18.08 -16.97 -3.52
N ASP A 201 18.70 -18.13 -3.29
CA ASP A 201 17.95 -19.35 -3.02
C ASP A 201 17.35 -19.32 -1.59
N GLU A 202 18.16 -19.05 -0.56
CA GLU A 202 17.70 -19.03 0.84
C GLU A 202 18.35 -17.87 1.61
N LEU A 203 17.51 -16.98 2.14
CA LEU A 203 17.87 -15.94 3.11
C LEU A 203 17.24 -16.34 4.46
N SER A 204 18.07 -16.57 5.48
CA SER A 204 17.58 -17.02 6.79
C SER A 204 18.16 -16.19 7.92
N GLY A 205 17.30 -15.38 8.53
CA GLY A 205 17.51 -14.78 9.84
C GLY A 205 17.41 -15.82 10.96
N GLY A 206 18.12 -15.54 12.05
CA GLY A 206 18.01 -16.28 13.29
C GLY A 206 17.02 -15.59 14.21
N ASP A 207 17.52 -14.91 15.25
CA ASP A 207 16.76 -14.22 16.28
C ASP A 207 16.08 -12.90 15.80
N LEU A 208 16.44 -12.37 14.63
CA LEU A 208 15.93 -11.11 14.06
C LEU A 208 15.43 -11.35 12.62
N ASP A 209 15.91 -10.66 11.58
CA ASP A 209 15.16 -10.58 10.32
C ASP A 209 15.76 -11.43 9.18
N GLY A 210 14.96 -11.87 8.21
CA GLY A 210 15.51 -12.50 7.00
C GLY A 210 16.41 -11.51 6.25
N VAL A 211 15.89 -10.30 6.02
CA VAL A 211 16.61 -9.15 5.49
C VAL A 211 16.29 -7.92 6.35
N GLU A 212 17.30 -7.25 6.90
CA GLU A 212 17.18 -5.98 7.63
C GLU A 212 17.88 -4.85 6.85
N VAL A 213 17.17 -3.76 6.58
CA VAL A 213 17.73 -2.56 5.97
C VAL A 213 17.38 -1.35 6.83
N GLY A 214 18.37 -0.80 7.55
CA GLY A 214 18.20 0.40 8.36
C GLY A 214 18.92 1.60 7.77
N LEU A 215 18.18 2.53 7.18
CA LEU A 215 18.70 3.75 6.54
C LEU A 215 18.23 4.99 7.31
N LEU A 216 19.06 5.45 8.24
CA LEU A 216 18.81 6.64 9.04
C LEU A 216 19.61 7.82 8.48
N ALA A 217 19.00 8.56 7.57
CA ALA A 217 19.56 9.77 6.98
C ALA A 217 19.09 11.04 7.74
N ASN A 218 19.29 11.06 9.06
CA ASN A 218 18.92 12.20 9.91
C ASN A 218 20.09 13.20 10.06
N ALA A 219 19.75 14.48 10.24
CA ALA A 219 20.65 15.65 10.28
C ALA A 219 22.09 15.34 10.71
N CYS A 220 23.08 15.78 9.90
CA CYS A 220 24.49 15.47 10.13
C CYS A 220 24.86 15.71 11.62
N ILE A 221 25.12 14.63 12.38
CA ILE A 221 25.49 14.72 13.80
C ILE A 221 26.84 15.45 13.89
N ALA A 222 26.78 16.76 14.06
CA ALA A 222 27.94 17.60 14.29
C ALA A 222 28.45 17.38 15.73
N GLY A 223 29.17 16.28 15.95
CA GLY A 223 30.01 16.09 17.13
C GLY A 223 29.49 15.08 18.15
N ALA A 224 30.36 14.11 18.44
CA ALA A 224 30.18 13.05 19.42
C ALA A 224 29.65 13.51 20.79
N GLY A 225 28.65 12.78 21.31
CA GLY A 225 28.41 12.64 22.74
C GLY A 225 27.07 13.14 23.27
N GLY A 226 25.96 12.55 22.86
CA GLY A 226 24.68 12.68 23.55
C GLY A 226 23.48 12.63 22.61
N MET A 227 22.86 11.46 22.48
CA MET A 227 21.51 11.37 21.92
C MET A 227 20.57 12.15 22.84
N ALA A 228 19.99 13.23 22.31
CA ALA A 228 18.92 14.08 22.84
C ALA A 228 19.34 15.56 22.98
N GLY A 229 18.94 16.36 22.00
CA GLY A 229 18.80 17.79 22.11
C GLY A 229 20.03 18.59 21.71
N VAL A 230 20.09 18.99 20.44
CA VAL A 230 20.31 20.36 19.93
C VAL A 230 20.56 20.21 18.43
N LEU A 231 19.46 20.21 17.65
CA LEU A 231 19.53 20.54 16.23
C LEU A 231 19.66 22.07 16.16
N GLY A 232 20.83 22.56 15.78
CA GLY A 232 20.99 23.96 15.39
C GLY A 232 20.40 24.15 13.99
N PRO A 233 19.75 25.29 13.67
CA PRO A 233 19.11 25.54 12.38
C PRO A 233 20.04 25.58 11.16
N ASP A 234 21.36 25.37 11.35
CA ASP A 234 22.38 25.43 10.30
C ASP A 234 23.15 24.10 10.15
N GLY A 235 22.69 23.01 10.77
CA GLY A 235 23.29 21.68 10.63
C GLY A 235 22.83 21.02 9.35
N GLY A 236 23.76 20.77 8.41
CA GLY A 236 23.45 20.23 7.08
C GLY A 236 22.45 19.09 7.11
N THR A 237 21.34 19.26 6.39
CA THR A 237 20.33 18.24 6.20
C THR A 237 20.61 17.47 4.91
N SER A 238 19.87 16.38 4.70
CA SER A 238 19.87 15.69 3.42
C SER A 238 19.09 16.49 2.38
N ARG A 239 19.47 16.42 1.10
CA ARG A 239 18.76 17.06 -0.02
C ARG A 239 18.94 16.23 -1.27
N ASN A 240 17.87 15.96 -2.01
CA ASN A 240 17.91 15.11 -3.21
C ASN A 240 18.59 13.76 -2.94
N LEU A 241 18.27 13.14 -1.81
CA LEU A 241 18.76 11.80 -1.49
C LEU A 241 17.78 10.79 -2.09
N ASN A 242 18.28 9.94 -2.99
CA ASN A 242 17.49 8.88 -3.59
C ASN A 242 17.89 7.54 -2.98
N ILE A 243 16.90 6.82 -2.46
CA ILE A 243 17.07 5.49 -1.89
C ILE A 243 16.30 4.51 -2.75
N LEU A 244 16.98 3.49 -3.23
CA LEU A 244 16.41 2.37 -3.95
C LEU A 244 16.75 1.09 -3.18
N VAL A 245 15.73 0.33 -2.76
CA VAL A 245 15.91 -0.98 -2.13
C VAL A 245 15.09 -2.00 -2.90
N SER A 246 15.72 -3.10 -3.33
CA SER A 246 15.02 -4.25 -3.90
C SER A 246 15.33 -5.54 -3.14
N VAL A 247 14.30 -6.35 -2.91
CA VAL A 247 14.39 -7.71 -2.37
C VAL A 247 13.57 -8.62 -3.29
N ASN A 248 14.14 -8.97 -4.45
CA ASN A 248 13.36 -9.54 -5.55
C ASN A 248 13.77 -10.95 -5.96
N GLY A 249 12.82 -11.81 -6.33
CA GLY A 249 13.11 -13.10 -6.97
C GLY A 249 13.82 -14.12 -6.08
N ASN A 250 13.77 -13.99 -4.74
CA ASN A 250 14.38 -14.93 -3.83
C ASN A 250 13.47 -16.16 -3.62
N SER A 251 14.04 -17.35 -3.47
CA SER A 251 13.19 -18.55 -3.29
C SER A 251 12.63 -18.66 -1.87
N ASN A 252 13.36 -18.19 -0.86
CA ASN A 252 12.88 -18.20 0.52
C ASN A 252 13.54 -17.08 1.33
N VAL A 253 12.73 -16.27 2.00
CA VAL A 253 13.18 -15.27 2.98
C VAL A 253 12.51 -15.60 4.31
N GLU A 254 13.26 -16.13 5.26
CA GLU A 254 12.73 -16.58 6.55
C GLU A 254 13.43 -15.92 7.73
N SER A 255 12.65 -15.56 8.75
CA SER A 255 13.13 -15.39 10.11
C SER A 255 12.70 -16.56 11.00
N ARG A 256 13.44 -16.80 12.10
CA ARG A 256 13.17 -17.83 13.12
C ARG A 256 13.27 -17.28 14.54
N GLY A 257 13.05 -15.98 14.72
CA GLY A 257 13.36 -15.24 15.93
C GLY A 257 12.17 -14.71 16.72
N ILE A 258 11.99 -15.18 17.96
CA ILE A 258 10.86 -14.81 18.85
C ILE A 258 11.08 -13.50 19.62
N LEU A 259 11.99 -12.63 19.18
CA LEU A 259 12.30 -11.40 19.92
C LEU A 259 11.25 -10.32 19.63
N LEU A 260 10.74 -9.66 20.66
CA LEU A 260 9.58 -8.75 20.58
C LEU A 260 9.69 -7.54 19.61
N ASP A 261 10.87 -7.25 19.06
CA ASP A 261 11.14 -6.09 18.19
C ASP A 261 11.96 -6.52 16.94
N GLY A 262 11.82 -7.76 16.50
CA GLY A 262 12.45 -8.30 15.30
C GLY A 262 11.84 -9.64 14.96
N GLY A 263 12.31 -10.31 13.92
CA GLY A 263 11.67 -11.55 13.50
C GLY A 263 10.90 -11.40 12.20
N HIS A 264 11.10 -10.31 11.46
CA HIS A 264 10.39 -10.07 10.22
C HIS A 264 11.01 -10.90 9.09
N GLY A 265 10.23 -11.30 8.09
CA GLY A 265 10.80 -11.88 6.87
C GLY A 265 11.70 -10.84 6.17
N VAL A 266 11.12 -9.69 5.85
CA VAL A 266 11.82 -8.50 5.34
C VAL A 266 11.48 -7.31 6.22
N ASN A 267 12.48 -6.57 6.68
CA ASN A 267 12.34 -5.35 7.47
C ASN A 267 13.15 -4.20 6.86
N ILE A 268 12.47 -3.13 6.43
CA ILE A 268 13.10 -1.97 5.80
C ILE A 268 12.67 -0.70 6.52
N ASP A 269 13.59 -0.10 7.25
CA ASP A 269 13.44 1.20 7.91
C ASP A 269 14.18 2.29 7.11
N VAL A 270 13.45 3.22 6.52
CA VAL A 270 14.01 4.38 5.81
C VAL A 270 13.50 5.67 6.46
N ALA A 271 14.43 6.47 6.99
CA ALA A 271 14.12 7.80 7.50
C ALA A 271 15.03 8.86 6.86
N ILE A 272 14.47 9.67 5.95
CA ILE A 272 15.15 10.79 5.30
C ILE A 272 14.63 12.11 5.87
N CYS A 273 15.48 12.85 6.60
CA CYS A 273 15.12 14.20 7.05
C CYS A 273 15.77 15.26 6.15
N CYS A 274 14.96 15.95 5.36
CA CYS A 274 15.40 16.94 4.38
C CYS A 274 15.30 18.39 4.86
N GLU A 275 15.98 19.29 4.14
CA GLU A 275 15.73 20.73 4.23
C GLU A 275 14.44 21.08 3.45
N GLU A 276 13.90 22.28 3.68
CA GLU A 276 12.67 22.78 3.03
C GLU A 276 12.75 22.80 1.48
N ASP A 277 13.95 22.76 0.88
CA ASP A 277 14.15 22.88 -0.57
C ASP A 277 14.79 21.62 -1.19
N GLY A 278 13.99 20.67 -1.69
CA GLY A 278 14.43 19.60 -2.60
C GLY A 278 13.75 18.25 -2.38
N GLY A 279 13.23 17.65 -3.46
CA GLY A 279 12.56 16.36 -3.43
C GLY A 279 13.54 15.21 -3.21
N SER A 280 13.33 14.44 -2.15
CA SER A 280 14.02 13.17 -1.93
C SER A 280 13.07 12.01 -2.25
N SER A 281 13.64 10.85 -2.57
CA SER A 281 12.86 9.67 -2.93
C SER A 281 13.29 8.43 -2.16
N ALA A 282 12.31 7.64 -1.74
CA ALA A 282 12.48 6.28 -1.27
C ALA A 282 11.64 5.36 -2.16
N ILE A 283 12.29 4.49 -2.92
CA ILE A 283 11.66 3.49 -3.78
C ILE A 283 12.04 2.12 -3.24
N ILE A 284 11.05 1.32 -2.86
CA ILE A 284 11.23 0.02 -2.21
C ILE A 284 10.42 -1.03 -2.96
N GLU A 285 11.08 -2.09 -3.41
CA GLU A 285 10.47 -3.18 -4.18
C GLU A 285 10.74 -4.52 -3.49
N ILE A 286 9.69 -5.29 -3.20
CA ILE A 286 9.78 -6.63 -2.59
C ILE A 286 8.94 -7.60 -3.43
N ASN A 287 9.53 -8.09 -4.51
CA ASN A 287 8.78 -8.69 -5.61
C ASN A 287 9.22 -10.10 -5.98
N ASP A 288 8.30 -10.89 -6.54
CA ASP A 288 8.58 -12.19 -7.16
C ASP A 288 9.27 -13.22 -6.23
N ASN A 289 9.15 -13.08 -4.90
CA ASN A 289 9.74 -14.03 -3.97
C ASN A 289 8.83 -15.25 -3.84
N ALA A 290 9.42 -16.45 -3.84
CA ALA A 290 8.60 -17.65 -3.76
C ALA A 290 7.99 -17.86 -2.38
N ARG A 291 8.62 -17.34 -1.32
CA ARG A 291 8.09 -17.33 0.04
C ARG A 291 8.79 -16.28 0.90
N ILE A 292 8.00 -15.51 1.67
CA ILE A 292 8.49 -14.62 2.72
C ILE A 292 7.81 -15.02 4.02
N LYS A 293 8.58 -15.25 5.08
CA LYS A 293 8.06 -15.65 6.38
C LYS A 293 8.79 -14.95 7.52
N GLY A 294 8.05 -14.22 8.35
CA GLY A 294 8.50 -13.73 9.64
C GLY A 294 7.82 -14.43 10.82
N GLU A 295 8.48 -14.43 11.96
CA GLU A 295 7.87 -14.73 13.25
C GLU A 295 7.07 -13.55 13.82
N PHE A 296 7.33 -12.33 13.35
CA PHE A 296 6.46 -11.16 13.52
C PHE A 296 5.74 -10.89 12.20
N ASP A 297 6.30 -10.03 11.36
CA ASP A 297 5.67 -9.65 10.10
C ASP A 297 6.28 -10.43 8.94
N GLY A 298 5.49 -10.78 7.93
CA GLY A 298 6.05 -11.28 6.68
C GLY A 298 6.95 -10.20 6.05
N VAL A 299 6.36 -9.04 5.79
CA VAL A 299 7.05 -7.85 5.27
C VAL A 299 6.72 -6.65 6.14
N LYS A 300 7.75 -5.92 6.55
CA LYS A 300 7.64 -4.62 7.21
C LYS A 300 8.44 -3.56 6.48
N VAL A 301 7.80 -2.43 6.17
CA VAL A 301 8.44 -1.27 5.57
C VAL A 301 7.99 0.03 6.25
N ASP A 302 8.92 0.71 6.92
CA ASP A 302 8.75 2.03 7.50
C ASP A 302 9.52 3.06 6.65
N ALA A 303 8.88 3.71 5.67
CA ALA A 303 9.49 4.64 4.73
C ALA A 303 9.05 6.09 4.94
N ALA A 304 9.82 6.85 5.73
CA ALA A 304 9.54 8.25 6.02
C ALA A 304 10.51 9.22 5.33
N VAL A 305 10.00 10.01 4.38
CA VAL A 305 10.72 11.17 3.79
C VAL A 305 10.11 12.43 4.40
N CYS A 306 10.71 12.99 5.45
CA CYS A 306 9.94 13.74 6.45
C CYS A 306 9.68 15.23 6.16
N CYS A 307 10.38 15.90 5.24
CA CYS A 307 10.33 17.37 5.16
C CYS A 307 10.42 17.90 3.74
N GLY A 308 9.77 19.04 3.48
CA GLY A 308 9.89 19.78 2.22
C GLY A 308 8.86 19.40 1.16
N ASP A 309 9.07 19.93 -0.03
CA ASP A 309 8.19 19.77 -1.19
C ASP A 309 8.72 18.70 -2.17
N GLY A 310 7.82 18.08 -2.93
CA GLY A 310 8.18 17.21 -4.05
C GLY A 310 8.86 15.90 -3.65
N ASN A 311 8.61 15.39 -2.45
CA ASN A 311 9.12 14.10 -2.00
C ASN A 311 8.33 12.94 -2.58
N LEU A 312 8.99 11.79 -2.73
CA LEU A 312 8.40 10.55 -3.22
C LEU A 312 8.69 9.40 -2.24
N SER A 313 7.64 8.72 -1.79
CA SER A 313 7.75 7.43 -1.11
C SER A 313 6.92 6.41 -1.89
N ASP A 314 7.58 5.46 -2.55
CA ASP A 314 6.96 4.46 -3.40
C ASP A 314 7.38 3.07 -2.93
N VAL A 315 6.41 2.29 -2.43
CA VAL A 315 6.66 0.95 -1.88
C VAL A 315 5.77 -0.05 -2.59
N SER A 316 6.37 -1.13 -3.09
CA SER A 316 5.70 -2.19 -3.82
C SER A 316 6.06 -3.57 -3.26
N VAL A 317 5.03 -4.37 -2.97
CA VAL A 317 5.11 -5.78 -2.58
C VAL A 317 4.27 -6.60 -3.57
N SER A 318 4.89 -7.23 -4.56
CA SER A 318 4.14 -7.84 -5.68
C SER A 318 4.66 -9.18 -6.18
N GLY A 319 3.77 -10.02 -6.71
CA GLY A 319 4.17 -11.28 -7.35
C GLY A 319 4.76 -12.34 -6.40
N ASN A 320 4.65 -12.16 -5.08
CA ASN A 320 5.18 -13.13 -4.11
C ASN A 320 4.18 -14.29 -3.93
N ASN A 321 4.63 -15.56 -3.92
CA ASN A 321 3.65 -16.67 -3.85
C ASN A 321 3.00 -16.83 -2.47
N GLU A 322 3.75 -16.57 -1.39
CA GLU A 322 3.28 -16.73 -0.01
C GLU A 322 4.02 -15.73 0.89
N ILE A 323 3.28 -14.93 1.66
CA ILE A 323 3.79 -14.01 2.68
C ILE A 323 3.11 -14.36 4.00
N VAL A 324 3.90 -14.64 5.04
CA VAL A 324 3.37 -15.04 6.35
C VAL A 324 4.06 -14.27 7.47
N GLY A 325 3.27 -13.53 8.24
CA GLY A 325 3.64 -13.05 9.58
C GLY A 325 3.00 -13.92 10.65
N GLU A 326 3.80 -14.66 11.43
CA GLU A 326 3.28 -15.55 12.49
C GLU A 326 3.00 -14.85 13.84
N GLY A 327 3.35 -13.57 13.96
CA GLY A 327 3.27 -12.83 15.21
C GLY A 327 2.44 -11.56 15.12
N ASP A 328 2.42 -10.95 13.95
CA ASP A 328 1.71 -9.71 13.62
C ASP A 328 1.28 -9.74 12.13
N GLU A 329 1.54 -8.70 11.34
CA GLU A 329 0.98 -8.54 10.00
C GLU A 329 1.59 -9.46 8.93
N GLY A 330 0.79 -9.83 7.93
CA GLY A 330 1.36 -10.41 6.71
C GLY A 330 2.25 -9.40 6.01
N VAL A 331 1.70 -8.21 5.75
CA VAL A 331 2.38 -7.07 5.14
C VAL A 331 2.05 -5.78 5.93
N ASP A 332 3.05 -5.13 6.52
CA ASP A 332 2.99 -3.84 7.20
C ASP A 332 3.76 -2.78 6.40
N LEU A 333 3.05 -1.84 5.77
CA LEU A 333 3.61 -0.75 4.96
C LEU A 333 3.22 0.60 5.54
N ILE A 334 4.18 1.32 6.09
CA ILE A 334 3.99 2.67 6.59
C ILE A 334 4.90 3.61 5.80
N ALA A 335 4.31 4.51 5.01
CA ALA A 335 5.06 5.50 4.25
C ALA A 335 4.57 6.92 4.46
N SER A 336 5.52 7.86 4.51
CA SER A 336 5.22 9.29 4.50
C SER A 336 6.12 10.06 3.54
N ALA A 337 5.54 11.06 2.88
CA ALA A 337 6.23 11.95 1.94
C ALA A 337 5.92 13.41 2.29
N GLY A 338 6.88 14.08 2.91
CA GLY A 338 6.94 15.50 3.21
C GLY A 338 5.82 16.07 4.11
N ASP A 339 6.00 17.32 4.51
CA ASP A 339 4.98 18.17 5.11
C ASP A 339 4.63 19.40 4.24
N GLY A 340 5.29 19.52 3.08
CA GLY A 340 5.14 20.59 2.10
C GLY A 340 4.18 20.27 0.95
N ASP A 341 4.38 20.93 -0.19
CA ASP A 341 3.58 20.80 -1.41
C ASP A 341 4.08 19.65 -2.32
N ASP A 342 3.20 19.17 -3.21
CA ASP A 342 3.53 18.25 -4.31
C ASP A 342 4.20 16.92 -3.90
N ASN A 343 3.95 16.44 -2.67
CA ASN A 343 4.50 15.16 -2.22
C ASN A 343 3.66 13.98 -2.70
N VAL A 344 4.31 12.85 -2.98
CA VAL A 344 3.67 11.63 -3.45
C VAL A 344 4.05 10.47 -2.53
N CYS A 345 3.03 9.81 -2.00
CA CYS A 345 3.15 8.53 -1.32
C CYS A 345 2.32 7.49 -2.08
N THR A 346 2.91 6.34 -2.39
CA THR A 346 2.26 5.23 -3.08
C THR A 346 2.66 3.92 -2.43
N LEU A 347 1.66 3.14 -2.02
CA LEU A 347 1.83 1.79 -1.49
C LEU A 347 1.08 0.82 -2.40
N THR A 348 1.74 -0.25 -2.84
CA THR A 348 1.17 -1.26 -3.74
C THR A 348 1.41 -2.66 -3.19
N VAL A 349 0.33 -3.42 -3.00
CA VAL A 349 0.33 -4.85 -2.68
C VAL A 349 -0.43 -5.58 -3.79
N ASP A 350 0.28 -6.10 -4.79
CA ASP A 350 -0.34 -6.59 -6.05
C ASP A 350 0.09 -7.99 -6.46
N GLY A 351 -0.86 -8.85 -6.84
CA GLY A 351 -0.56 -10.11 -7.52
C GLY A 351 0.19 -11.12 -6.66
N ASN A 352 0.06 -11.05 -5.33
CA ASN A 352 0.63 -12.05 -4.44
C ASN A 352 -0.29 -13.27 -4.35
N GLY A 353 0.25 -14.43 -3.99
CA GLY A 353 -0.57 -15.61 -3.70
C GLY A 353 -1.28 -15.42 -2.37
N ARG A 354 -0.82 -16.13 -1.33
CA ARG A 354 -1.41 -16.04 0.00
C ARG A 354 -0.69 -15.03 0.90
N ILE A 355 -1.43 -14.16 1.57
CA ILE A 355 -0.93 -13.23 2.59
C ILE A 355 -1.60 -13.56 3.93
N ASP A 356 -0.82 -14.00 4.91
CA ASP A 356 -1.29 -14.39 6.24
C ASP A 356 -0.66 -13.51 7.33
N GLY A 357 -1.48 -12.75 8.06
CA GLY A 357 -1.12 -12.12 9.33
C GLY A 357 -1.76 -12.86 10.49
N VAL A 358 -1.08 -13.88 11.01
CA VAL A 358 -1.65 -14.86 11.96
C VAL A 358 -0.83 -14.92 13.24
N GLY A 359 -1.28 -14.30 14.33
CA GLY A 359 -0.48 -14.34 15.57
C GLY A 359 -1.07 -13.68 16.80
N ALA A 360 -1.14 -14.40 17.92
CA ALA A 360 -1.63 -13.84 19.19
C ALA A 360 -0.55 -13.12 20.02
N LEU A 361 0.64 -12.88 19.46
CA LEU A 361 1.82 -12.56 20.28
C LEU A 361 1.87 -11.11 20.75
N ALA A 362 1.36 -10.13 19.98
CA ALA A 362 1.46 -8.74 20.43
C ALA A 362 0.51 -7.72 19.80
N GLY A 363 -0.51 -8.06 18.99
CA GLY A 363 -1.23 -7.02 18.25
C GLY A 363 -2.66 -7.34 17.88
N SER A 364 -3.16 -6.48 16.98
CA SER A 364 -4.31 -6.71 16.11
C SER A 364 -3.72 -7.10 14.75
N PRO A 365 -3.31 -8.36 14.53
CA PRO A 365 -2.54 -8.73 13.34
C PRO A 365 -3.41 -8.58 12.11
N TYR A 366 -2.94 -7.85 11.10
CA TYR A 366 -3.67 -7.66 9.86
C TYR A 366 -3.09 -8.53 8.73
N GLY A 367 -3.91 -8.93 7.75
CA GLY A 367 -3.35 -9.51 6.53
C GLY A 367 -2.46 -8.49 5.83
N VAL A 368 -3.02 -7.30 5.60
CA VAL A 368 -2.30 -6.12 5.08
C VAL A 368 -2.62 -4.89 5.93
N TRP A 369 -1.60 -4.22 6.46
CA TRP A 369 -1.67 -2.85 6.98
C TRP A 369 -0.95 -1.92 6.00
N ALA A 370 -1.67 -0.95 5.43
CA ALA A 370 -1.08 0.09 4.60
C ALA A 370 -1.43 1.50 5.11
N GLU A 371 -0.42 2.26 5.55
CA GLU A 371 -0.53 3.65 5.96
C GLU A 371 0.28 4.57 5.04
N CYS A 372 -0.40 5.50 4.35
CA CYS A 372 0.24 6.40 3.39
C CYS A 372 -0.14 7.86 3.62
N MET A 373 0.88 8.67 3.96
CA MET A 373 0.71 10.09 4.30
C MET A 373 1.53 11.00 3.38
N ALA A 374 0.89 11.84 2.58
CA ALA A 374 1.56 12.81 1.70
C ALA A 374 1.26 14.25 2.14
N GLY A 375 2.28 15.05 2.46
CA GLY A 375 2.12 16.41 2.99
C GLY A 375 1.59 16.45 4.42
N ALA A 376 1.55 15.31 5.11
CA ALA A 376 1.07 15.15 6.48
C ALA A 376 2.15 14.45 7.33
N LEU A 377 2.85 15.20 8.18
CA LEU A 377 3.67 14.54 9.20
C LEU A 377 2.78 14.15 10.40
N GLU A 378 2.58 12.85 10.56
CA GLU A 378 2.14 12.17 11.78
C GLU A 378 3.17 12.45 12.90
N THR A 379 3.18 13.69 13.41
CA THR A 379 3.92 13.96 14.65
C THR A 379 3.08 13.44 15.81
N THR A 380 3.22 12.14 16.08
CA THR A 380 2.79 11.48 17.32
C THR A 380 3.19 12.24 18.60
N SER A 381 4.11 13.21 18.49
CA SER A 381 4.55 14.11 19.56
C SER A 381 3.80 15.45 19.70
N GLY A 382 2.70 15.68 18.98
CA GLY A 382 1.82 16.84 19.19
C GLY A 382 2.22 18.08 18.38
N GLY A 383 2.37 17.90 17.06
CA GLY A 383 2.70 18.96 16.10
C GLY A 383 1.83 20.20 16.24
N SER A 384 2.50 21.35 16.25
CA SER A 384 1.88 22.67 16.37
C SER A 384 0.86 22.90 15.27
N ALA A 385 -0.34 23.35 15.64
CA ALA A 385 -1.43 23.81 14.76
C ALA A 385 -1.09 25.04 13.88
N GLY A 386 0.14 25.13 13.38
CA GLY A 386 0.69 26.28 12.66
C GLY A 386 1.54 25.91 11.44
N ALA A 387 1.59 24.64 11.03
CA ALA A 387 2.11 24.29 9.70
C ALA A 387 1.23 24.99 8.64
N PRO A 388 1.80 25.55 7.57
CA PRO A 388 1.01 26.12 6.49
C PRO A 388 0.15 25.02 5.81
N PRO A 389 -0.98 25.38 5.18
CA PRO A 389 -1.69 24.47 4.28
C PRO A 389 -0.75 24.02 3.16
N SER A 390 -0.75 22.73 2.85
CA SER A 390 -0.03 22.17 1.70
C SER A 390 -1.00 21.76 0.59
N SER A 391 -0.53 21.75 -0.64
CA SER A 391 -1.27 21.56 -1.90
C SER A 391 -0.57 20.54 -2.80
N GLY A 392 -1.32 19.96 -3.73
CA GLY A 392 -0.77 19.04 -4.74
C GLY A 392 -0.30 17.67 -4.22
N ASN A 393 -0.60 17.31 -2.97
CA ASN A 393 -0.13 16.05 -2.38
C ASN A 393 -1.00 14.87 -2.83
N LEU A 394 -0.38 13.73 -3.14
CA LEU A 394 -1.03 12.49 -3.53
C LEU A 394 -0.67 11.37 -2.57
N ALA A 395 -1.66 10.78 -1.91
CA ALA A 395 -1.50 9.55 -1.15
C ALA A 395 -2.31 8.45 -1.84
N SER A 396 -1.68 7.32 -2.19
CA SER A 396 -2.36 6.23 -2.89
C SER A 396 -2.01 4.87 -2.28
N VAL A 397 -3.03 4.04 -2.08
CA VAL A 397 -2.87 2.64 -1.64
C VAL A 397 -3.61 1.73 -2.61
N PHE A 398 -2.90 0.73 -3.13
CA PHE A 398 -3.41 -0.28 -4.05
C PHE A 398 -3.22 -1.66 -3.41
N VAL A 399 -4.30 -2.40 -3.18
CA VAL A 399 -4.26 -3.81 -2.74
C VAL A 399 -5.04 -4.64 -3.75
N THR A 400 -4.35 -5.25 -4.71
CA THR A 400 -4.99 -5.80 -5.90
C THR A 400 -4.53 -7.21 -6.28
N ASN A 401 -5.42 -7.98 -6.90
CA ASN A 401 -5.10 -9.27 -7.52
C ASN A 401 -4.40 -10.30 -6.61
N ASN A 402 -4.60 -10.25 -5.30
CA ASN A 402 -4.02 -11.23 -4.38
C ASN A 402 -4.91 -12.47 -4.27
N ASP A 403 -4.36 -13.69 -4.22
CA ASP A 403 -5.17 -14.91 -4.18
C ASP A 403 -6.00 -14.99 -2.89
N ASP A 404 -5.36 -14.91 -1.72
CA ASP A 404 -6.03 -14.96 -0.40
C ASP A 404 -5.35 -13.98 0.57
N ILE A 405 -6.12 -13.24 1.37
CA ILE A 405 -5.64 -12.35 2.43
C ILE A 405 -6.36 -12.69 3.75
N GLU A 406 -5.61 -13.15 4.74
CA GLU A 406 -6.12 -13.56 6.06
C GLU A 406 -5.43 -12.75 7.16
N GLY A 407 -6.21 -12.06 7.98
CA GLY A 407 -5.72 -11.35 9.17
C GLY A 407 -6.47 -11.79 10.42
N ASP A 408 -5.77 -11.85 11.56
CA ASP A 408 -6.38 -12.22 12.85
C ASP A 408 -7.24 -11.07 13.44
N SER A 409 -6.97 -9.81 13.09
CA SER A 409 -7.86 -8.67 13.30
C SER A 409 -8.65 -8.41 12.02
N ASP A 410 -8.09 -7.62 11.10
CA ASP A 410 -8.73 -7.30 9.82
C ASP A 410 -7.95 -7.92 8.67
N GLY A 411 -8.64 -8.28 7.58
CA GLY A 411 -7.98 -8.76 6.37
C GLY A 411 -7.08 -7.68 5.78
N ILE A 412 -7.65 -6.50 5.53
CA ILE A 412 -6.95 -5.33 5.00
C ILE A 412 -7.32 -4.10 5.83
N ILE A 413 -6.34 -3.37 6.33
CA ILE A 413 -6.51 -2.04 6.92
C ILE A 413 -5.75 -0.98 6.14
N VAL A 414 -6.43 0.12 5.83
CA VAL A 414 -5.93 1.18 4.95
C VAL A 414 -6.11 2.55 5.60
N LEU A 415 -4.99 3.22 5.93
CA LEU A 415 -4.96 4.56 6.53
C LEU A 415 -4.33 5.55 5.54
N LEU A 416 -5.07 6.56 5.07
CA LEU A 416 -4.54 7.56 4.13
C LEU A 416 -4.75 9.00 4.57
N GLY A 417 -3.81 9.87 4.21
CA GLY A 417 -4.01 11.30 4.30
C GLY A 417 -3.14 12.10 3.33
N ALA A 418 -3.79 12.90 2.48
CA ALA A 418 -3.14 13.91 1.65
C ALA A 418 -3.37 15.34 2.20
N GLY A 419 -2.28 16.04 2.52
CA GLY A 419 -2.26 17.43 2.94
C GLY A 419 -2.03 17.67 4.44
N SER A 420 -1.66 18.90 4.79
CA SER A 420 -1.20 19.24 6.15
C SER A 420 -2.31 19.30 7.20
N ALA A 421 -1.90 19.27 8.48
CA ALA A 421 -2.83 19.23 9.63
C ALA A 421 -3.62 20.53 9.79
N ALA A 422 -3.18 21.62 9.15
CA ALA A 422 -3.84 22.91 9.18
C ALA A 422 -4.95 23.06 8.12
N GLY A 423 -5.22 22.00 7.35
CA GLY A 423 -6.22 21.96 6.29
C GLY A 423 -5.58 21.80 4.91
N GLY A 424 -6.31 21.16 3.99
CA GLY A 424 -5.85 20.93 2.63
C GLY A 424 -5.82 22.22 1.79
N GLY A 425 -4.66 22.54 1.24
CA GLY A 425 -4.57 23.35 0.03
C GLY A 425 -5.23 22.66 -1.15
N ALA A 426 -5.34 23.37 -2.28
CA ALA A 426 -5.94 22.80 -3.49
C ALA A 426 -5.13 21.61 -4.03
N GLY A 427 -5.80 20.64 -4.64
CA GLY A 427 -5.14 19.56 -5.39
C GLY A 427 -4.57 18.42 -4.53
N ASN A 428 -4.89 18.34 -3.24
CA ASN A 428 -4.59 17.13 -2.47
C ASN A 428 -5.61 16.03 -2.81
N LEU A 429 -5.14 14.79 -2.96
CA LEU A 429 -5.98 13.64 -3.31
C LEU A 429 -5.51 12.38 -2.57
N SER A 430 -6.46 11.68 -1.93
CA SER A 430 -6.24 10.35 -1.37
C SER A 430 -6.92 9.30 -2.25
N THR A 431 -6.21 8.24 -2.66
CA THR A 431 -6.75 7.19 -3.53
C THR A 431 -6.60 5.82 -2.87
N VAL A 432 -7.70 5.09 -2.75
CA VAL A 432 -7.71 3.70 -2.28
C VAL A 432 -8.28 2.83 -3.39
N ASN A 433 -7.58 1.76 -3.75
CA ASN A 433 -8.07 0.77 -4.70
C ASN A 433 -7.83 -0.64 -4.14
N VAL A 434 -8.92 -1.33 -3.82
CA VAL A 434 -8.93 -2.73 -3.39
C VAL A 434 -9.67 -3.55 -4.42
N SER A 435 -8.98 -4.30 -5.28
CA SER A 435 -9.66 -4.98 -6.38
C SER A 435 -9.06 -6.31 -6.84
N GLY A 436 -9.94 -7.22 -7.26
CA GLY A 436 -9.53 -8.51 -7.82
C GLY A 436 -8.88 -9.46 -6.81
N ASN A 437 -9.01 -9.20 -5.50
CA ASN A 437 -8.51 -10.11 -4.48
C ASN A 437 -9.47 -11.30 -4.36
N GLY A 438 -8.97 -12.51 -4.08
CA GLY A 438 -9.80 -13.66 -3.80
C GLY A 438 -10.44 -13.57 -2.41
N GLU A 439 -10.20 -14.53 -1.53
CA GLU A 439 -10.81 -14.52 -0.20
C GLU A 439 -10.09 -13.50 0.72
N VAL A 440 -10.85 -12.55 1.28
CA VAL A 440 -10.34 -11.57 2.26
C VAL A 440 -11.10 -11.74 3.58
N THR A 441 -10.37 -12.08 4.65
CA THR A 441 -10.94 -12.45 5.96
C THR A 441 -10.25 -11.72 7.11
N GLY A 442 -11.04 -11.15 8.03
CA GLY A 442 -10.60 -10.66 9.34
C GLY A 442 -11.17 -11.49 10.50
N ASP A 443 -10.41 -12.44 11.05
CA ASP A 443 -10.90 -13.43 12.02
C ASP A 443 -11.48 -12.82 13.33
N ARG A 444 -11.09 -11.59 13.70
CA ARG A 444 -11.60 -10.87 14.89
C ARG A 444 -12.11 -9.46 14.56
N GLY A 445 -12.10 -9.08 13.30
CA GLY A 445 -12.38 -7.74 12.79
C GLY A 445 -13.00 -7.80 11.40
N ASP A 446 -12.64 -6.84 10.55
CA ASP A 446 -13.29 -6.62 9.26
C ASP A 446 -12.55 -7.31 8.11
N GLY A 447 -13.25 -7.58 7.00
CA GLY A 447 -12.57 -7.98 5.76
C GLY A 447 -11.68 -6.84 5.24
N LEU A 448 -12.27 -5.66 5.07
CA LEU A 448 -11.59 -4.41 4.71
C LEU A 448 -12.02 -3.29 5.64
N GLN A 449 -11.07 -2.61 6.28
CA GLN A 449 -11.28 -1.35 6.98
C GLN A 449 -10.51 -0.21 6.29
N THR A 450 -11.20 0.87 5.94
CA THR A 450 -10.54 2.09 5.44
C THR A 450 -10.77 3.25 6.38
N GLU A 451 -9.70 3.98 6.68
CA GLU A 451 -9.73 5.23 7.44
C GLU A 451 -9.09 6.34 6.62
N ILE A 452 -9.91 7.29 6.16
CA ILE A 452 -9.40 8.44 5.41
C ILE A 452 -9.27 9.63 6.34
N HIS A 453 -8.02 10.00 6.58
CA HIS A 453 -7.69 11.11 7.44
C HIS A 453 -7.88 12.43 6.70
N ARG A 454 -8.62 13.33 7.37
CA ARG A 454 -8.77 14.75 7.05
C ARG A 454 -9.67 15.02 5.84
N ALA A 455 -10.07 16.28 5.71
CA ALA A 455 -11.00 16.76 4.69
C ALA A 455 -10.36 16.87 3.27
N SER A 456 -9.46 15.96 2.91
CA SER A 456 -9.00 15.84 1.53
C SER A 456 -10.05 15.08 0.70
N PRO A 457 -10.31 15.50 -0.55
CA PRO A 457 -11.07 14.66 -1.48
C PRO A 457 -10.43 13.28 -1.55
N ALA A 458 -11.27 12.24 -1.53
CA ALA A 458 -10.82 10.87 -1.66
C ALA A 458 -11.53 10.14 -2.80
N GLU A 459 -10.80 9.25 -3.44
CA GLU A 459 -11.29 8.30 -4.43
C GLU A 459 -11.11 6.89 -3.85
N LEU A 460 -12.18 6.11 -3.81
CA LEU A 460 -12.20 4.74 -3.29
C LEU A 460 -12.79 3.81 -4.34
N THR A 461 -12.03 2.81 -4.77
CA THR A 461 -12.52 1.73 -5.63
C THR A 461 -12.40 0.42 -4.88
N VAL A 462 -13.52 -0.27 -4.68
CA VAL A 462 -13.56 -1.63 -4.12
C VAL A 462 -14.32 -2.52 -5.10
N THR A 463 -13.62 -3.33 -5.90
CA THR A 463 -14.28 -4.12 -6.95
C THR A 463 -13.74 -5.52 -7.14
N ASP A 464 -14.62 -6.46 -7.48
CA ASP A 464 -14.25 -7.82 -7.86
C ASP A 464 -13.49 -8.58 -6.74
N ASN A 465 -13.89 -8.38 -5.48
CA ASN A 465 -13.33 -9.09 -4.31
C ASN A 465 -14.33 -10.09 -3.70
N HIS A 466 -13.83 -11.02 -2.88
CA HIS A 466 -14.65 -11.91 -2.06
C HIS A 466 -14.33 -11.70 -0.56
N PHE A 467 -15.14 -10.91 0.13
CA PHE A 467 -15.07 -10.71 1.58
C PHE A 467 -15.95 -11.73 2.30
N SER A 468 -15.36 -12.61 3.12
CA SER A 468 -16.16 -13.58 3.87
C SER A 468 -15.52 -14.08 5.15
N GLY A 469 -16.38 -14.48 6.10
CA GLY A 469 -15.93 -15.14 7.33
C GLY A 469 -15.31 -14.20 8.35
N SER A 470 -15.31 -12.88 8.10
CA SER A 470 -14.84 -11.89 9.07
C SER A 470 -15.71 -11.90 10.33
N ALA A 471 -15.13 -11.60 11.49
CA ALA A 471 -15.88 -11.61 12.75
C ALA A 471 -16.71 -10.36 13.01
N GLN A 472 -16.39 -9.25 12.34
CA GLN A 472 -17.19 -8.02 12.28
C GLN A 472 -17.71 -7.87 10.85
N ASP A 473 -17.38 -6.79 10.16
CA ASP A 473 -17.97 -6.42 8.88
C ASP A 473 -17.24 -7.06 7.70
N GLY A 474 -17.93 -7.21 6.58
CA GLY A 474 -17.25 -7.51 5.31
C GLY A 474 -16.37 -6.35 4.86
N ILE A 475 -16.96 -5.14 4.81
CA ILE A 475 -16.29 -3.89 4.46
C ILE A 475 -16.72 -2.78 5.42
N LYS A 476 -15.78 -2.10 6.06
CA LYS A 476 -15.99 -0.95 6.92
C LYS A 476 -15.31 0.30 6.37
N ILE A 477 -16.07 1.36 6.13
CA ILE A 477 -15.56 2.65 5.63
C ILE A 477 -15.75 3.73 6.68
N VAL A 478 -14.65 4.22 7.25
CA VAL A 478 -14.66 5.22 8.31
C VAL A 478 -14.16 6.57 7.80
N GLY A 479 -15.07 7.53 7.79
CA GLY A 479 -14.79 8.93 7.45
C GLY A 479 -14.52 9.19 5.96
N GLY A 480 -14.37 10.47 5.63
CA GLY A 480 -14.04 10.92 4.28
C GLY A 480 -15.22 11.47 3.48
N ALA A 481 -14.91 12.38 2.56
CA ALA A 481 -15.84 12.91 1.57
C ALA A 481 -15.38 12.43 0.19
N PHE A 482 -16.14 11.51 -0.39
CA PHE A 482 -15.85 10.87 -1.67
C PHE A 482 -16.53 11.55 -2.87
N THR A 483 -17.10 12.73 -2.63
CA THR A 483 -17.68 13.58 -3.67
C THR A 483 -16.65 14.56 -4.20
N ASP A 484 -16.51 14.63 -5.52
CA ASP A 484 -15.91 15.80 -6.18
C ASP A 484 -17.04 16.83 -6.42
N GLU A 485 -16.91 18.06 -5.89
CA GLU A 485 -17.94 19.12 -6.00
C GLU A 485 -18.28 19.54 -7.45
N GLY A 486 -17.65 18.95 -8.47
CA GLY A 486 -17.98 19.19 -9.88
C GLY A 486 -17.84 18.03 -10.87
N ALA A 487 -17.27 16.88 -10.50
CA ALA A 487 -16.89 15.82 -11.46
C ALA A 487 -17.79 14.57 -11.46
N GLY A 488 -18.77 14.48 -10.55
CA GLY A 488 -19.57 13.27 -10.36
C GLY A 488 -18.99 12.36 -9.28
N ILE A 489 -19.69 11.26 -9.02
CA ILE A 489 -19.29 10.28 -8.01
C ILE A 489 -18.11 9.47 -8.55
N LYS A 490 -17.00 9.46 -7.82
CA LYS A 490 -15.78 8.73 -8.21
C LYS A 490 -15.58 7.45 -7.41
N SER A 491 -16.08 7.40 -6.18
CA SER A 491 -15.89 6.23 -5.34
C SER A 491 -16.96 5.18 -5.58
N VAL A 492 -16.52 3.94 -5.80
CA VAL A 492 -17.35 2.83 -6.23
C VAL A 492 -17.02 1.58 -5.40
N ILE A 493 -18.05 0.92 -4.89
CA ILE A 493 -17.98 -0.43 -4.33
C ILE A 493 -18.85 -1.31 -5.23
N SER A 494 -18.28 -2.17 -6.09
CA SER A 494 -19.05 -2.90 -7.13
C SER A 494 -18.56 -4.32 -7.36
N ASN A 495 -19.42 -5.22 -7.84
CA ASN A 495 -19.04 -6.58 -8.22
C ASN A 495 -18.32 -7.40 -7.13
N ASN A 496 -18.56 -7.12 -5.84
CA ASN A 496 -17.99 -7.89 -4.74
C ASN A 496 -18.96 -9.00 -4.28
N VAL A 497 -18.41 -10.09 -3.77
CA VAL A 497 -19.15 -11.09 -2.99
C VAL A 497 -18.86 -10.86 -1.52
N ILE A 498 -19.88 -10.54 -0.73
CA ILE A 498 -19.77 -10.15 0.67
C ILE A 498 -20.71 -11.04 1.48
N GLN A 499 -20.16 -12.05 2.16
CA GLN A 499 -20.98 -13.06 2.80
C GLN A 499 -20.43 -13.66 4.08
N GLY A 500 -21.33 -14.10 4.97
CA GLY A 500 -20.93 -14.88 6.14
C GLY A 500 -20.09 -14.12 7.15
N ASN A 501 -20.14 -12.79 7.14
CA ASN A 501 -19.46 -11.94 8.11
C ASN A 501 -20.26 -11.88 9.42
N GLY A 502 -19.58 -11.62 10.53
CA GLY A 502 -20.14 -11.72 11.88
C GLY A 502 -21.11 -10.59 12.24
N ASP A 503 -20.96 -9.44 11.58
CA ASP A 503 -21.78 -8.24 11.73
C ASP A 503 -22.34 -7.82 10.36
N ASP A 504 -22.09 -6.60 9.87
CA ASP A 504 -22.66 -6.15 8.59
C ASP A 504 -21.94 -6.73 7.36
N GLY A 505 -22.64 -6.73 6.22
CA GLY A 505 -21.96 -6.86 4.94
C GLY A 505 -21.07 -5.65 4.65
N ILE A 506 -21.65 -4.45 4.67
CA ILE A 506 -20.96 -3.18 4.48
C ILE A 506 -21.40 -2.20 5.56
N ASP A 507 -20.46 -1.67 6.34
CA ASP A 507 -20.69 -0.58 7.30
C ASP A 507 -20.02 0.72 6.83
N ILE A 508 -20.77 1.81 6.84
CA ILE A 508 -20.34 3.14 6.43
C ILE A 508 -20.48 4.12 7.61
N GLU A 509 -19.37 4.41 8.28
CA GLU A 509 -19.32 5.33 9.41
C GLU A 509 -18.85 6.73 8.98
N SER A 510 -19.73 7.74 9.03
CA SER A 510 -19.35 9.14 8.77
C SER A 510 -18.73 9.41 7.38
N ALA A 511 -19.02 8.56 6.39
CA ALA A 511 -18.51 8.68 5.02
C ALA A 511 -19.62 9.06 4.02
N SER A 512 -19.30 9.97 3.09
CA SER A 512 -20.27 10.52 2.12
C SER A 512 -19.81 10.39 0.68
N GLY A 513 -20.77 10.28 -0.26
CA GLY A 513 -20.47 10.32 -1.69
C GLY A 513 -20.10 8.99 -2.33
N LEU A 514 -20.39 7.87 -1.68
CA LEU A 514 -20.09 6.53 -2.20
C LEU A 514 -21.15 6.08 -3.22
N ASN A 515 -20.73 5.30 -4.21
CA ASN A 515 -21.62 4.54 -5.08
C ASN A 515 -21.45 3.04 -4.81
N ILE A 516 -22.39 2.45 -4.07
CA ILE A 516 -22.43 1.04 -3.74
C ILE A 516 -23.25 0.34 -4.82
N GLY A 517 -22.55 -0.28 -5.76
CA GLY A 517 -23.06 -1.01 -6.91
C GLY A 517 -22.60 -0.43 -8.24
N PRO A 518 -22.90 -1.12 -9.35
CA PRO A 518 -23.75 -2.32 -9.42
C PRO A 518 -23.03 -3.61 -9.03
N GLY A 519 -23.81 -4.68 -8.90
CA GLY A 519 -23.32 -6.06 -9.00
C GLY A 519 -22.73 -6.67 -7.74
N ASN A 520 -22.85 -6.03 -6.57
CA ASN A 520 -22.47 -6.70 -5.32
C ASN A 520 -23.50 -7.78 -4.96
N GLU A 521 -23.01 -8.91 -4.45
CA GLU A 521 -23.80 -9.96 -3.81
C GLU A 521 -23.53 -9.93 -2.30
N ILE A 522 -24.50 -9.49 -1.51
CA ILE A 522 -24.38 -9.24 -0.07
C ILE A 522 -25.37 -10.13 0.68
N TYR A 523 -24.90 -11.21 1.29
CA TYR A 523 -25.81 -12.20 1.87
C TYR A 523 -25.25 -13.01 3.03
N ALA A 524 -26.13 -13.56 3.86
CA ALA A 524 -25.75 -14.39 5.01
C ALA A 524 -24.79 -13.69 5.99
N ASN A 525 -24.82 -12.36 6.05
CA ASN A 525 -24.07 -11.59 7.04
C ASN A 525 -24.87 -11.48 8.34
N GLY A 526 -24.14 -11.37 9.44
CA GLY A 526 -24.68 -11.15 10.76
C GLY A 526 -24.97 -12.40 11.57
N THR A 527 -24.96 -12.22 12.88
CA THR A 527 -25.38 -13.20 13.89
C THR A 527 -26.62 -12.77 14.68
N GLY A 528 -26.97 -11.48 14.62
CA GLY A 528 -28.05 -10.81 15.33
C GLY A 528 -29.06 -10.13 14.40
N ALA A 529 -29.96 -9.35 14.99
CA ALA A 529 -30.96 -8.60 14.23
C ALA A 529 -30.55 -7.13 14.00
N GLY A 530 -29.37 -6.73 14.49
CA GLY A 530 -28.73 -5.44 14.21
C GLY A 530 -27.81 -5.52 12.99
N ASP A 531 -27.42 -6.72 12.61
CA ASP A 531 -26.37 -7.04 11.65
C ASP A 531 -26.97 -7.13 10.23
N ASN A 532 -26.76 -6.10 9.43
CA ASN A 532 -27.44 -5.81 8.18
C ASN A 532 -26.64 -6.25 6.93
N GLY A 533 -27.28 -6.19 5.77
CA GLY A 533 -26.55 -6.24 4.50
C GLY A 533 -25.68 -4.99 4.32
N ILE A 534 -26.27 -3.81 4.48
CA ILE A 534 -25.58 -2.52 4.44
C ILE A 534 -26.09 -1.66 5.59
N GLU A 535 -25.19 -1.20 6.46
CA GLU A 535 -25.45 -0.14 7.45
C GLU A 535 -24.83 1.18 7.00
N ILE A 536 -25.57 2.28 7.19
CA ILE A 536 -25.02 3.64 7.06
C ILE A 536 -25.30 4.40 8.34
N ASP A 537 -24.22 4.71 9.02
CA ASP A 537 -24.20 5.10 10.40
C ASP A 537 -23.60 6.51 10.59
N TRP A 538 -23.72 7.02 11.81
CA TRP A 538 -22.90 8.15 12.22
C TRP A 538 -22.24 7.91 13.58
N CYS A 539 -21.01 7.38 13.59
CA CYS A 539 -20.22 7.37 14.81
C CYS A 539 -19.48 8.71 15.07
N LEU A 540 -19.76 9.30 16.26
CA LEU A 540 -19.03 10.43 16.84
C LEU A 540 -17.76 10.02 17.62
N GLY A 541 -17.48 8.72 17.67
CA GLY A 541 -16.70 8.06 18.72
C GLY A 541 -15.21 7.90 18.48
N GLY A 542 -14.72 8.10 17.25
CA GLY A 542 -13.29 8.15 16.94
C GLY A 542 -12.63 9.43 17.46
N ALA A 543 -12.69 9.68 18.77
CA ALA A 543 -12.07 10.83 19.45
C ALA A 543 -10.54 10.88 19.31
N ALA A 544 -9.94 9.96 18.56
CA ALA A 544 -8.53 9.91 18.39
C ALA A 544 -8.05 10.96 17.37
N TRP A 545 -8.50 10.95 16.11
CA TRP A 545 -7.65 11.54 15.05
C TRP A 545 -8.25 12.70 14.24
N SER A 546 -9.57 12.95 14.27
CA SER A 546 -10.14 14.18 13.69
C SER A 546 -10.07 15.36 14.68
N ASN A 547 -8.90 16.00 14.77
CA ASN A 547 -8.74 17.25 15.53
C ASN A 547 -9.61 18.42 15.00
N THR A 548 -10.29 18.25 13.87
CA THR A 548 -11.14 19.29 13.27
C THR A 548 -12.50 19.43 13.97
N GLY A 549 -12.97 18.40 14.69
CA GLY A 549 -14.30 18.43 15.32
C GLY A 549 -15.46 18.55 14.33
N ASP A 550 -15.19 18.34 13.03
CA ASP A 550 -16.18 18.40 11.97
C ASP A 550 -16.93 17.07 11.95
N LYS A 551 -18.24 17.17 12.19
CA LYS A 551 -19.17 16.06 12.05
C LYS A 551 -19.41 15.84 10.57
N LEU A 552 -18.78 14.84 9.97
CA LEU A 552 -19.07 14.46 8.59
C LEU A 552 -20.40 13.72 8.55
N ALA A 553 -21.21 14.06 7.56
CA ALA A 553 -22.47 13.39 7.31
C ALA A 553 -22.23 12.14 6.52
N ALA A 554 -22.85 11.01 6.91
CA ALA A 554 -22.89 9.82 6.07
C ALA A 554 -24.01 9.94 5.01
N ASN A 555 -23.95 11.01 4.20
CA ASN A 555 -24.97 11.30 3.19
C ASN A 555 -24.42 11.28 1.76
N GLY A 556 -25.33 11.32 0.79
CA GLY A 556 -24.97 11.25 -0.61
C GLY A 556 -24.38 9.91 -1.04
N ASN A 557 -24.70 8.84 -0.32
CA ASN A 557 -24.33 7.48 -0.69
C ASN A 557 -25.46 6.87 -1.53
N ARG A 558 -25.13 6.39 -2.73
CA ARG A 558 -26.06 5.71 -3.64
C ARG A 558 -25.88 4.22 -3.52
N ILE A 559 -26.98 3.47 -3.41
CA ILE A 559 -26.98 2.02 -3.33
C ILE A 559 -27.83 1.54 -4.50
N THR A 560 -27.23 0.99 -5.55
CA THR A 560 -27.99 0.64 -6.75
C THR A 560 -27.60 -0.69 -7.33
N GLN A 561 -28.60 -1.46 -7.79
CA GLN A 561 -28.39 -2.72 -8.52
C GLN A 561 -27.51 -3.75 -7.79
N ASN A 562 -27.71 -3.91 -6.49
CA ASN A 562 -27.08 -4.96 -5.67
C ASN A 562 -28.07 -6.10 -5.39
N ALA A 563 -27.56 -7.30 -5.20
CA ALA A 563 -28.29 -8.43 -4.64
C ALA A 563 -28.02 -8.47 -3.13
N ILE A 564 -29.03 -8.18 -2.32
CA ILE A 564 -28.93 -8.12 -0.86
C ILE A 564 -30.01 -9.01 -0.26
N TYR A 565 -29.64 -10.12 0.37
CA TYR A 565 -30.59 -11.14 0.84
C TYR A 565 -30.03 -12.04 1.94
N ASP A 566 -30.90 -12.73 2.70
CA ASP A 566 -30.52 -13.69 3.76
C ASP A 566 -29.58 -13.10 4.82
N ASN A 567 -29.58 -11.78 5.04
CA ASN A 567 -28.86 -11.16 6.16
C ASN A 567 -29.67 -11.31 7.44
N ALA A 568 -29.00 -11.29 8.59
CA ALA A 568 -29.64 -11.58 9.87
C ALA A 568 -30.55 -10.42 10.35
N GLY A 569 -30.18 -9.18 10.01
CA GLY A 569 -30.90 -7.92 10.23
C GLY A 569 -31.74 -7.47 9.02
N LEU A 570 -31.52 -6.23 8.57
CA LEU A 570 -32.15 -5.64 7.39
C LEU A 570 -31.20 -5.71 6.18
N GLY A 571 -31.75 -5.64 4.97
CA GLY A 571 -30.89 -5.55 3.78
C GLY A 571 -30.14 -4.22 3.71
N ILE A 572 -30.82 -3.11 4.02
CA ILE A 572 -30.24 -1.77 4.11
C ILE A 572 -30.83 -1.12 5.37
N ASP A 573 -29.97 -0.65 6.27
CA ASP A 573 -30.35 0.14 7.44
C ASP A 573 -29.76 1.55 7.37
N LEU A 574 -30.62 2.57 7.54
CA LEU A 574 -30.23 3.98 7.63
C LEU A 574 -30.52 4.57 9.03
N VAL A 575 -30.99 3.76 9.97
CA VAL A 575 -31.42 4.17 11.31
C VAL A 575 -30.23 4.07 12.27
N GLY A 576 -29.44 5.15 12.35
CA GLY A 576 -28.18 5.22 13.12
C GLY A 576 -28.25 5.13 14.65
N TRP A 577 -28.92 4.12 15.20
CA TRP A 577 -28.65 3.65 16.55
C TRP A 577 -28.56 2.14 16.56
N ASP A 578 -27.40 1.67 16.15
CA ASP A 578 -26.92 0.35 16.48
C ASP A 578 -26.98 0.15 18.02
N ALA A 579 -27.72 -0.90 18.44
CA ALA A 579 -27.90 -1.25 19.84
C ALA A 579 -26.65 -1.97 20.42
N ASP A 580 -25.79 -2.41 19.53
CA ASP A 580 -24.53 -3.13 19.69
C ASP A 580 -23.35 -2.16 19.74
N ALA A 581 -23.54 -0.97 19.15
CA ALA A 581 -22.56 0.08 18.94
C ALA A 581 -21.61 0.13 20.11
N ALA A 582 -20.35 -0.20 19.79
CA ALA A 582 -19.32 -0.32 20.77
C ALA A 582 -19.28 0.94 21.66
N PRO A 583 -18.96 0.79 22.96
CA PRO A 583 -18.97 1.90 23.92
C PRO A 583 -18.00 3.06 23.59
N ASN A 584 -17.24 2.98 22.49
CA ASN A 584 -16.45 4.08 21.94
C ASN A 584 -17.32 5.17 21.29
N CYS A 585 -18.49 4.86 20.70
CA CYS A 585 -19.46 5.88 20.27
C CYS A 585 -20.19 6.53 21.49
N ALA A 586 -20.08 5.94 22.70
CA ALA A 586 -20.76 6.39 23.93
C ALA A 586 -20.18 7.67 24.58
N GLY A 587 -19.17 8.30 23.97
CA GLY A 587 -18.76 9.68 24.30
C GLY A 587 -19.81 10.71 23.87
N ALA A 588 -20.68 10.35 22.92
CA ALA A 588 -21.91 11.07 22.69
C ALA A 588 -22.76 10.97 23.96
N ILE A 589 -23.01 12.12 24.58
CA ILE A 589 -23.88 12.32 25.74
C ILE A 589 -25.00 11.29 25.68
N ALA A 590 -25.08 10.39 26.67
CA ALA A 590 -26.23 9.53 26.91
C ALA A 590 -27.48 10.43 27.02
N LEU A 591 -28.09 10.74 25.87
CA LEU A 591 -29.39 11.34 25.79
C LEU A 591 -30.33 10.21 26.18
N ASP A 592 -30.96 10.44 27.31
CA ASP A 592 -31.95 9.61 27.95
C ASP A 592 -33.04 9.13 26.99
N ASP A 593 -32.87 7.91 26.47
CA ASP A 593 -33.77 6.78 26.69
C ASP A 593 -35.29 7.04 26.50
N GLU A 594 -35.71 7.73 25.43
CA GLU A 594 -37.07 7.58 24.85
C GLU A 594 -37.07 7.70 23.31
N GLY A 595 -36.49 6.70 22.61
CA GLY A 595 -37.01 6.18 21.33
C GLY A 595 -36.97 7.09 20.09
N VAL A 596 -35.91 7.88 19.91
CA VAL A 596 -35.77 8.74 18.73
C VAL A 596 -34.32 8.81 18.26
N VAL A 597 -33.87 7.75 17.58
CA VAL A 597 -32.80 7.78 16.56
C VAL A 597 -33.21 6.78 15.46
N GLY A 598 -32.88 7.12 14.21
CA GLY A 598 -33.77 7.01 13.05
C GLY A 598 -34.02 8.41 12.48
N CYS A 599 -34.71 8.51 11.35
CA CYS A 599 -35.00 9.73 10.56
C CYS A 599 -35.78 10.86 11.24
N ALA A 600 -35.64 10.98 12.55
CA ALA A 600 -36.19 12.04 13.33
C ALA A 600 -35.32 13.31 13.22
N PRO A 601 -35.95 14.46 12.96
CA PRO A 601 -35.24 15.72 12.82
C PRO A 601 -34.62 16.12 14.16
N PHE A 602 -33.28 16.12 14.23
CA PHE A 602 -32.57 16.80 15.31
C PHE A 602 -32.84 18.30 15.22
N PRO A 603 -33.20 18.99 16.32
CA PRO A 603 -33.73 20.34 16.26
C PRO A 603 -32.79 21.42 15.71
N ASP A 604 -31.48 21.20 15.65
CA ASP A 604 -30.55 22.32 15.41
C ASP A 604 -29.35 22.09 14.47
N THR A 605 -29.10 20.92 13.85
CA THR A 605 -28.16 20.76 12.69
C THR A 605 -27.92 19.32 12.18
N ALA A 606 -28.47 18.26 12.76
CA ALA A 606 -27.93 16.92 12.50
C ALA A 606 -28.42 16.30 11.18
N ILE A 607 -27.54 16.34 10.18
CA ILE A 607 -26.97 15.15 9.52
C ILE A 607 -27.77 13.87 9.79
N SER A 608 -28.53 13.42 8.80
CA SER A 608 -29.14 12.08 8.81
C SER A 608 -28.46 11.24 7.73
N PRO A 609 -28.15 9.95 8.01
CA PRO A 609 -27.67 9.03 6.98
C PRO A 609 -28.54 9.11 5.73
N ASN A 610 -27.91 9.32 4.58
CA ASN A 610 -28.58 9.49 3.28
C ASN A 610 -29.76 10.48 3.27
N ASP A 611 -29.67 11.56 4.05
CA ASP A 611 -30.72 12.57 4.24
C ASP A 611 -32.09 11.96 4.62
N CYS A 612 -32.10 10.71 5.11
CA CYS A 612 -33.30 9.99 5.49
C CYS A 612 -34.34 9.88 4.37
N LEU A 613 -33.87 9.55 3.17
CA LEU A 613 -34.73 9.31 2.03
C LEU A 613 -35.76 8.22 2.35
N ALA A 614 -37.04 8.56 2.30
CA ALA A 614 -38.11 7.63 2.61
C ALA A 614 -38.18 6.52 1.55
N PHE A 615 -38.32 5.26 2.00
CA PHE A 615 -38.52 4.13 1.10
C PHE A 615 -39.83 4.25 0.31
N PRO A 616 -39.92 3.65 -0.90
CA PRO A 616 -41.16 3.67 -1.68
C PRO A 616 -42.33 2.98 -0.96
N GLU A 617 -43.53 3.51 -1.13
CA GLU A 617 -44.78 2.87 -0.71
C GLU A 617 -45.42 2.12 -1.88
N LEU A 618 -45.29 0.79 -1.88
CA LEU A 618 -45.95 -0.08 -2.84
C LEU A 618 -47.47 -0.14 -2.60
N GLN A 619 -48.27 0.16 -3.62
CA GLN A 619 -49.73 0.17 -3.51
C GLN A 619 -50.35 -1.12 -4.08
N GLU A 620 -50.08 -1.41 -5.36
CA GLU A 620 -50.60 -2.60 -6.03
C GLU A 620 -49.79 -2.93 -7.30
N GLN A 621 -49.97 -4.16 -7.78
CA GLN A 621 -49.59 -4.55 -9.13
C GLN A 621 -50.84 -4.67 -10.02
N ALA A 622 -50.93 -3.81 -11.04
CA ALA A 622 -52.02 -3.79 -12.01
C ALA A 622 -51.59 -4.43 -13.33
N GLY A 623 -51.65 -5.76 -13.40
CA GLY A 623 -51.17 -6.52 -14.56
C GLY A 623 -49.64 -6.58 -14.59
N ASP A 624 -49.04 -6.01 -15.63
CA ASP A 624 -47.58 -5.90 -15.77
C ASP A 624 -47.03 -4.58 -15.21
N LYS A 625 -47.83 -3.82 -14.46
CA LYS A 625 -47.42 -2.54 -13.87
C LYS A 625 -47.37 -2.59 -12.35
N LEU A 626 -46.22 -2.22 -11.80
CA LEU A 626 -46.06 -1.93 -10.38
C LEU A 626 -46.39 -0.46 -10.12
N ILE A 627 -47.33 -0.19 -9.21
CA ILE A 627 -47.82 1.15 -8.89
C ILE A 627 -47.51 1.47 -7.42
N GLY A 628 -46.98 2.66 -7.18
CA GLY A 628 -46.69 3.15 -5.83
C GLY A 628 -46.38 4.64 -5.80
N THR A 629 -45.90 5.08 -4.65
CA THR A 629 -45.43 6.45 -4.41
C THR A 629 -44.04 6.44 -3.78
N ALA A 630 -43.22 7.43 -4.10
CA ALA A 630 -41.88 7.65 -3.59
C ALA A 630 -41.59 9.16 -3.56
N CYS A 631 -40.33 9.54 -3.35
CA CYS A 631 -39.90 10.92 -3.51
C CYS A 631 -40.06 11.40 -4.98
N PRO A 632 -40.45 12.67 -5.21
CA PRO A 632 -40.57 13.22 -6.55
C PRO A 632 -39.29 13.08 -7.38
N LEU A 633 -39.43 12.62 -8.62
CA LEU A 633 -38.33 12.44 -9.58
C LEU A 633 -37.24 11.46 -9.14
N CYS A 634 -37.49 10.64 -8.12
CA CYS A 634 -36.57 9.58 -7.73
C CYS A 634 -36.63 8.42 -8.72
N THR A 635 -35.47 7.81 -8.95
CA THR A 635 -35.39 6.51 -9.62
C THR A 635 -35.77 5.43 -8.62
N ILE A 636 -36.65 4.53 -9.02
CA ILE A 636 -37.14 3.42 -8.22
C ILE A 636 -36.58 2.13 -8.81
N GLU A 637 -35.91 1.34 -7.99
CA GLU A 637 -35.43 0.03 -8.37
C GLU A 637 -36.34 -1.05 -7.79
N VAL A 638 -36.67 -2.07 -8.59
CA VAL A 638 -37.57 -3.16 -8.22
C VAL A 638 -36.80 -4.45 -8.13
N PHE A 639 -36.98 -5.16 -7.02
CA PHE A 639 -36.27 -6.39 -6.71
C PHE A 639 -37.24 -7.54 -6.44
N ARG A 640 -36.82 -8.77 -6.74
CA ARG A 640 -37.37 -9.96 -6.09
C ARG A 640 -36.93 -9.94 -4.64
N ALA A 641 -37.89 -10.15 -3.74
CA ALA A 641 -37.60 -10.05 -2.32
C ALA A 641 -37.38 -11.40 -1.63
N GLU A 642 -36.49 -11.43 -0.66
CA GLU A 642 -36.35 -12.51 0.31
C GLU A 642 -36.34 -11.89 1.70
N ASP A 643 -37.30 -12.29 2.54
CA ASP A 643 -37.52 -11.78 3.91
C ASP A 643 -37.57 -10.25 4.12
N GLY A 644 -37.73 -9.48 3.04
CA GLY A 644 -37.84 -8.01 3.05
C GLY A 644 -36.69 -7.31 2.34
N GLU A 645 -35.66 -8.06 1.98
CA GLU A 645 -34.45 -7.62 1.28
C GLU A 645 -34.59 -7.84 -0.23
N GLY A 646 -33.63 -7.37 -1.04
CA GLY A 646 -33.66 -7.42 -2.50
C GLY A 646 -32.68 -8.42 -3.10
N GLU A 647 -33.09 -9.69 -3.25
CA GLU A 647 -32.29 -10.80 -3.79
C GLU A 647 -31.89 -10.60 -5.26
N GLU A 648 -32.82 -10.17 -6.13
CA GLU A 648 -32.59 -10.07 -7.57
C GLU A 648 -33.10 -8.74 -8.12
N TYR A 649 -32.23 -7.94 -8.73
CA TYR A 649 -32.64 -6.74 -9.47
C TYR A 649 -33.45 -7.11 -10.73
N LEU A 650 -34.64 -6.54 -10.88
CA LEU A 650 -35.56 -6.84 -11.99
C LEU A 650 -35.63 -5.71 -13.02
N VAL A 651 -35.89 -4.48 -12.57
CA VAL A 651 -36.15 -3.32 -13.42
C VAL A 651 -36.07 -2.03 -12.61
N SER A 652 -35.89 -0.88 -13.26
CA SER A 652 -36.06 0.45 -12.66
C SER A 652 -36.99 1.36 -13.47
N GLY A 653 -37.47 2.42 -12.82
CA GLY A 653 -38.18 3.51 -13.48
C GLY A 653 -38.37 4.71 -12.55
N ASP A 654 -38.75 5.85 -13.10
CA ASP A 654 -38.78 7.11 -12.34
C ASP A 654 -40.18 7.45 -11.80
N ALA A 655 -40.22 8.05 -10.62
CA ALA A 655 -41.38 8.72 -10.08
C ALA A 655 -41.62 10.07 -10.78
N ASP A 656 -42.88 10.49 -10.88
CA ASP A 656 -43.24 11.80 -11.44
C ASP A 656 -42.94 12.97 -10.46
N GLU A 657 -43.27 14.20 -10.88
CA GLU A 657 -43.09 15.41 -10.06
C GLU A 657 -43.92 15.39 -8.76
N GLU A 658 -44.94 14.53 -8.69
CA GLU A 658 -45.75 14.31 -7.50
C GLU A 658 -45.31 13.08 -6.68
N GLY A 659 -44.29 12.36 -7.13
CA GLY A 659 -43.77 11.15 -6.48
C GLY A 659 -44.53 9.87 -6.83
N ASN A 660 -45.48 9.87 -7.77
CA ASN A 660 -46.15 8.64 -8.19
C ASN A 660 -45.30 7.91 -9.24
N PHE A 661 -45.28 6.57 -9.21
CA PHE A 661 -44.64 5.78 -10.25
C PHE A 661 -45.55 4.66 -10.78
N SER A 662 -45.25 4.22 -12.00
CA SER A 662 -45.93 3.12 -12.70
C SER A 662 -44.91 2.39 -13.58
N ILE A 663 -44.24 1.39 -13.03
CA ILE A 663 -43.11 0.70 -13.68
C ILE A 663 -43.59 -0.58 -14.36
N LEU A 664 -43.12 -0.84 -15.58
CA LEU A 664 -43.41 -2.08 -16.30
C LEU A 664 -42.50 -3.21 -15.80
N LEU A 665 -43.09 -4.27 -15.28
CA LEU A 665 -42.41 -5.47 -14.83
C LEU A 665 -42.06 -6.38 -16.03
N PRO A 666 -41.00 -7.22 -15.93
CA PRO A 666 -40.67 -8.20 -16.96
C PRO A 666 -41.85 -9.13 -17.31
N CYS A 667 -41.98 -9.50 -18.60
CA CYS A 667 -43.10 -10.27 -19.14
C CYS A 667 -43.19 -11.72 -18.64
N ASP A 668 -42.10 -12.26 -18.10
CA ASP A 668 -42.00 -13.63 -17.59
C ASP A 668 -41.66 -13.63 -16.09
N LEU A 669 -42.08 -12.60 -15.36
CA LEU A 669 -41.89 -12.52 -13.92
C LEU A 669 -42.80 -13.54 -13.24
N ASP A 670 -42.19 -14.50 -12.56
CA ASP A 670 -42.90 -15.49 -11.76
C ASP A 670 -43.57 -14.87 -10.53
N GLU A 671 -44.63 -15.51 -10.04
CA GLU A 671 -45.28 -15.16 -8.76
C GLU A 671 -44.23 -15.10 -7.64
N GLY A 672 -44.28 -14.07 -6.81
CA GLY A 672 -43.31 -13.89 -5.74
C GLY A 672 -43.39 -12.54 -5.03
N PRO A 673 -42.74 -12.41 -3.89
CA PRO A 673 -42.61 -11.13 -3.19
C PRO A 673 -41.72 -10.14 -3.97
N LEU A 674 -42.08 -8.86 -3.93
CA LEU A 674 -41.32 -7.75 -4.49
C LEU A 674 -41.02 -6.72 -3.41
N THR A 675 -39.86 -6.08 -3.51
CA THR A 675 -39.50 -4.88 -2.76
C THR A 675 -38.90 -3.84 -3.69
N THR A 676 -38.69 -2.62 -3.18
CA THR A 676 -38.19 -1.48 -3.94
C THR A 676 -37.35 -0.55 -3.07
N THR A 677 -36.40 0.15 -3.71
CA THR A 677 -35.68 1.29 -3.15
C THR A 677 -35.99 2.55 -3.96
N ALA A 678 -35.75 3.73 -3.38
CA ALA A 678 -35.76 5.00 -4.09
C ALA A 678 -34.38 5.64 -4.04
N THR A 679 -33.91 6.16 -5.17
CA THR A 679 -32.66 6.90 -5.28
C THR A 679 -32.96 8.31 -5.80
N ASP A 680 -32.58 9.33 -5.04
CA ASP A 680 -32.62 10.72 -5.51
C ASP A 680 -31.32 11.08 -6.26
N VAL A 681 -30.98 12.36 -6.38
CA VAL A 681 -29.75 12.80 -7.05
C VAL A 681 -28.48 12.26 -6.36
N LYS A 682 -28.53 11.98 -5.06
CA LYS A 682 -27.38 11.66 -4.22
C LYS A 682 -27.59 10.48 -3.26
N ASN A 683 -28.79 10.23 -2.78
CA ASN A 683 -29.08 9.31 -1.68
C ASN A 683 -29.91 8.12 -2.15
N THR A 684 -29.81 6.98 -1.46
CA THR A 684 -30.75 5.85 -1.61
C THR A 684 -31.44 5.52 -0.28
N SER A 685 -32.71 5.12 -0.35
CA SER A 685 -33.52 4.68 0.79
C SER A 685 -33.28 3.23 1.19
N GLU A 686 -33.80 2.84 2.35
CA GLU A 686 -34.01 1.43 2.72
C GLU A 686 -34.98 0.72 1.75
N PHE A 687 -35.10 -0.60 1.90
CA PHE A 687 -36.11 -1.40 1.19
C PHE A 687 -37.54 -1.12 1.67
N SER A 688 -38.48 -1.07 0.73
CA SER A 688 -39.91 -0.97 1.02
C SER A 688 -40.49 -2.22 1.68
N ALA A 689 -41.70 -2.11 2.24
CA ALA A 689 -42.47 -3.28 2.63
C ALA A 689 -42.80 -4.21 1.45
N ILE A 690 -42.81 -5.53 1.69
CA ILE A 690 -43.08 -6.55 0.67
C ILE A 690 -44.46 -6.39 0.02
N LEU A 691 -44.51 -6.43 -1.31
CA LEU A 691 -45.72 -6.63 -2.10
C LEU A 691 -45.70 -8.03 -2.76
N LEU A 692 -46.74 -8.83 -2.55
CA LEU A 692 -46.86 -10.13 -3.23
C LEU A 692 -47.33 -9.92 -4.69
N SER A 693 -46.42 -10.16 -5.64
CA SER A 693 -46.70 -10.17 -7.08
C SER A 693 -47.42 -11.45 -7.48
N PRO A 694 -48.56 -11.38 -8.21
CA PRO A 694 -49.17 -12.55 -8.85
C PRO A 694 -48.41 -13.06 -10.09
N GLY A 695 -47.22 -12.50 -10.39
CA GLY A 695 -46.50 -12.71 -11.64
C GLY A 695 -47.14 -11.99 -12.83
N THR A 696 -46.49 -12.01 -14.00
CA THR A 696 -46.96 -11.32 -15.22
C THR A 696 -47.58 -12.25 -16.28
N SER A 697 -47.87 -13.50 -15.93
CA SER A 697 -48.30 -14.51 -16.90
C SER A 697 -49.60 -14.16 -17.65
N GLY A 698 -49.51 -14.01 -18.98
CA GLY A 698 -50.63 -14.32 -19.88
C GLY A 698 -51.12 -13.26 -20.87
N ASP A 699 -50.69 -12.00 -20.80
CA ASP A 699 -51.12 -10.98 -21.78
C ASP A 699 -50.11 -9.83 -21.99
N CYS A 700 -48.92 -9.93 -21.42
CA CYS A 700 -47.83 -9.02 -21.69
C CYS A 700 -47.43 -9.14 -23.17
N THR A 701 -47.86 -8.16 -23.96
CA THR A 701 -47.33 -8.01 -25.31
C THR A 701 -45.89 -7.56 -25.11
N PRO A 702 -44.87 -8.37 -25.47
CA PRO A 702 -43.49 -7.95 -25.26
C PRO A 702 -43.35 -6.56 -25.87
N THR A 703 -43.04 -5.57 -25.03
CA THR A 703 -42.68 -4.25 -25.52
C THR A 703 -41.61 -4.51 -26.56
N PRO A 704 -41.81 -4.14 -27.84
CA PRO A 704 -40.81 -4.40 -28.85
C PRO A 704 -39.51 -3.84 -28.30
N VAL A 705 -38.53 -4.71 -28.05
CA VAL A 705 -37.15 -4.32 -27.74
C VAL A 705 -36.87 -3.20 -28.72
N PRO A 706 -36.51 -1.97 -28.27
CA PRO A 706 -36.30 -0.86 -29.16
C PRO A 706 -35.30 -1.32 -30.20
N THR A 707 -35.83 -1.69 -31.38
CA THR A 707 -35.03 -1.91 -32.56
C THR A 707 -34.57 -0.51 -32.84
N ASP A 708 -33.26 -0.24 -32.80
CA ASP A 708 -32.67 1.03 -33.22
C ASP A 708 -33.39 1.51 -34.47
N SER A 709 -34.40 2.34 -34.26
CA SER A 709 -35.35 2.70 -35.29
C SER A 709 -34.65 3.84 -36.00
N PRO A 710 -34.43 3.75 -37.32
CA PRO A 710 -33.71 4.76 -38.05
C PRO A 710 -34.37 6.11 -37.75
N LEU A 711 -33.54 7.02 -37.23
CA LEU A 711 -33.88 8.41 -36.93
C LEU A 711 -34.90 8.94 -37.95
N PRO A 712 -35.95 9.66 -37.51
CA PRO A 712 -36.98 10.19 -38.39
C PRO A 712 -36.36 10.96 -39.57
N PRO A 713 -36.95 10.89 -40.79
CA PRO A 713 -36.37 11.52 -41.97
C PRO A 713 -36.13 13.00 -41.69
N THR A 714 -34.84 13.32 -41.61
CA THR A 714 -34.30 14.64 -41.35
C THR A 714 -34.90 15.59 -42.39
N ASN A 715 -35.41 16.73 -41.94
CA ASN A 715 -35.73 17.86 -42.81
C ASN A 715 -34.55 18.08 -43.76
N THR A 716 -34.82 18.10 -45.07
CA THR A 716 -33.80 18.29 -46.11
C THR A 716 -32.89 19.46 -45.73
N PRO A 717 -31.59 19.21 -45.48
CA PRO A 717 -30.70 20.28 -45.06
C PRO A 717 -30.54 21.28 -46.21
N VAL A 718 -30.76 22.55 -45.89
CA VAL A 718 -30.05 23.65 -46.56
C VAL A 718 -28.57 23.27 -46.52
N PRO A 719 -27.78 23.41 -47.61
CA PRO A 719 -26.36 23.09 -47.58
C PRO A 719 -25.68 23.91 -46.48
N THR A 720 -25.52 23.29 -45.31
CA THR A 720 -24.66 23.73 -44.24
C THR A 720 -23.25 23.66 -44.82
N PRO A 721 -22.44 24.73 -44.70
CA PRO A 721 -21.03 24.61 -45.03
C PRO A 721 -20.49 23.37 -44.33
N THR A 722 -19.89 22.45 -45.10
CA THR A 722 -19.20 21.29 -44.55
C THR A 722 -18.33 21.79 -43.41
N SER A 723 -18.63 21.37 -42.17
CA SER A 723 -17.75 21.66 -41.05
C SER A 723 -16.37 21.19 -41.48
N THR A 724 -15.42 22.11 -41.46
CA THR A 724 -14.01 21.73 -41.47
C THR A 724 -13.87 20.68 -40.36
N PRO A 725 -13.31 19.49 -40.65
CA PRO A 725 -13.07 18.48 -39.61
C PRO A 725 -12.47 19.18 -38.40
N GLU A 726 -13.10 19.02 -37.23
CA GLU A 726 -12.45 19.48 -36.01
C GLU A 726 -11.08 18.77 -35.94
N PRO A 727 -10.01 19.51 -35.67
CA PRO A 727 -8.69 18.91 -35.49
C PRO A 727 -8.83 17.80 -34.45
N LYS A 728 -8.47 16.58 -34.82
CA LYS A 728 -8.45 15.44 -33.90
C LYS A 728 -7.45 15.74 -32.79
N LEU A 729 -7.81 15.42 -31.54
CA LEU A 729 -6.92 15.60 -30.40
C LEU A 729 -5.76 14.61 -30.51
N CYS A 730 -4.53 15.11 -30.34
CA CYS A 730 -3.33 14.28 -30.45
C CYS A 730 -3.14 13.48 -29.15
N GLY A 731 -2.94 12.18 -29.25
CA GLY A 731 -2.88 11.28 -28.08
C GLY A 731 -4.22 10.65 -27.67
N ASP A 732 -5.31 10.89 -28.39
CA ASP A 732 -6.66 10.34 -28.15
C ASP A 732 -7.01 9.27 -29.22
N PRO A 733 -6.49 8.03 -29.13
CA PRO A 733 -6.77 6.92 -30.04
C PRO A 733 -8.20 6.37 -29.97
N ASN A 734 -8.97 6.66 -28.92
CA ASN A 734 -10.32 6.12 -28.74
C ASN A 734 -11.44 7.12 -29.16
N GLU A 735 -11.08 8.36 -29.46
CA GLU A 735 -11.96 9.48 -29.82
C GLU A 735 -12.99 9.83 -28.73
N ASP A 736 -12.65 9.64 -27.45
CA ASP A 736 -13.52 10.01 -26.33
C ASP A 736 -13.43 11.51 -25.95
N GLY A 737 -12.44 12.22 -26.52
CA GLY A 737 -12.21 13.64 -26.32
C GLY A 737 -11.28 13.99 -25.16
N ALA A 738 -10.68 12.99 -24.50
CA ALA A 738 -9.65 13.15 -23.48
C ALA A 738 -8.33 12.47 -23.91
N VAL A 739 -7.22 12.88 -23.30
CA VAL A 739 -5.92 12.20 -23.42
C VAL A 739 -5.52 11.76 -22.01
N ASN A 740 -5.64 10.47 -21.71
CA ASN A 740 -5.45 9.91 -20.37
C ASN A 740 -4.80 8.50 -20.41
N ALA A 741 -4.71 7.82 -19.26
CA ALA A 741 -4.05 6.51 -19.16
C ALA A 741 -4.74 5.39 -19.95
N ILE A 742 -6.02 5.55 -20.29
CA ILE A 742 -6.77 4.62 -21.16
C ILE A 742 -6.14 4.63 -22.56
N ASP A 743 -5.80 5.81 -23.08
CA ASP A 743 -5.16 5.96 -24.39
C ASP A 743 -3.79 5.30 -24.44
N VAL A 744 -3.00 5.46 -23.37
CA VAL A 744 -1.71 4.79 -23.18
C VAL A 744 -1.88 3.28 -23.26
N THR A 745 -2.86 2.74 -22.52
CA THR A 745 -3.12 1.30 -22.44
C THR A 745 -3.53 0.76 -23.81
N LEU A 746 -4.37 1.47 -24.56
CA LEU A 746 -4.79 1.09 -25.89
C LEU A 746 -3.61 1.03 -26.88
N ILE A 747 -2.67 1.98 -26.80
CA ILE A 747 -1.45 1.97 -27.61
C ILE A 747 -0.55 0.78 -27.25
N LEU A 748 -0.37 0.50 -25.96
CA LEU A 748 0.42 -0.65 -25.50
C LEU A 748 -0.21 -1.98 -25.93
N GLN A 749 -1.54 -2.11 -25.85
CA GLN A 749 -2.26 -3.29 -26.32
C GLN A 749 -2.18 -3.47 -27.85
N LEU A 750 -2.26 -2.38 -28.63
CA LEU A 750 -2.02 -2.43 -30.08
C LEU A 750 -0.59 -2.89 -30.37
N ASN A 751 0.42 -2.32 -29.70
CA ASN A 751 1.83 -2.68 -29.90
C ASN A 751 2.12 -4.15 -29.53
N ALA A 752 1.49 -4.65 -28.47
CA ALA A 752 1.55 -6.05 -28.05
C ALA A 752 0.79 -7.01 -28.98
N GLY A 753 0.01 -6.50 -29.94
CA GLY A 753 -0.81 -7.29 -30.86
C GLY A 753 -2.07 -7.88 -30.21
N LEU A 754 -2.48 -7.35 -29.06
CA LEU A 754 -3.74 -7.69 -28.40
C LEU A 754 -4.94 -7.00 -29.08
N LEU A 755 -4.71 -5.83 -29.68
CA LEU A 755 -5.66 -5.14 -30.54
C LEU A 755 -5.27 -5.25 -32.01
N GLY A 756 -6.28 -5.33 -32.89
CA GLY A 756 -6.09 -5.33 -34.33
C GLY A 756 -6.02 -3.95 -34.96
N SER A 757 -6.59 -2.93 -34.29
CA SER A 757 -6.58 -1.52 -34.71
C SER A 757 -7.15 -0.62 -33.60
N LEU A 758 -6.84 0.67 -33.65
CA LEU A 758 -7.47 1.72 -32.79
C LEU A 758 -8.58 2.46 -33.55
N ALA A 759 -9.48 3.13 -32.82
CA ALA A 759 -10.52 3.97 -33.44
C ALA A 759 -9.89 5.11 -34.26
N ASN A 760 -8.78 5.65 -33.77
CA ASN A 760 -8.00 6.70 -34.40
C ASN A 760 -6.49 6.43 -34.31
N GLU A 761 -5.98 5.47 -35.09
CA GLU A 761 -4.53 5.17 -35.12
C GLU A 761 -3.64 6.39 -35.43
N SER A 762 -4.15 7.40 -36.16
CA SER A 762 -3.39 8.62 -36.47
C SER A 762 -3.17 9.56 -35.28
N SER A 763 -4.03 9.54 -34.25
CA SER A 763 -3.76 10.28 -33.01
C SER A 763 -2.85 9.51 -32.07
N ALA A 764 -2.66 8.21 -32.28
CA ALA A 764 -1.80 7.37 -31.47
C ALA A 764 -0.30 7.56 -31.77
N ASP A 765 0.07 7.97 -32.98
CA ASP A 765 1.47 8.29 -33.36
C ASP A 765 1.82 9.72 -32.96
N VAL A 766 2.00 9.93 -31.66
CA VAL A 766 2.20 11.28 -31.09
C VAL A 766 3.59 11.85 -31.36
N ASN A 767 4.53 11.07 -31.90
CA ASN A 767 5.85 11.57 -32.33
C ASN A 767 5.98 11.75 -33.85
N GLY A 768 4.97 11.36 -34.63
CA GLY A 768 4.91 11.52 -36.08
C GLY A 768 5.89 10.64 -36.85
N SER A 769 6.28 9.48 -36.29
CA SER A 769 7.21 8.53 -36.91
C SER A 769 6.58 7.73 -38.04
N GLY A 770 5.25 7.62 -38.04
CA GLY A 770 4.45 6.77 -38.91
C GLY A 770 4.15 5.38 -38.34
N ASP A 771 4.68 5.04 -37.16
CA ASP A 771 4.47 3.78 -36.46
C ASP A 771 3.87 4.05 -35.07
N VAL A 772 2.87 3.27 -34.64
CA VAL A 772 2.28 3.37 -33.29
C VAL A 772 2.99 2.39 -32.36
N THR A 773 3.77 2.90 -31.41
CA THR A 773 4.65 2.10 -30.55
C THR A 773 4.54 2.43 -29.07
N SER A 774 5.21 1.65 -28.21
CA SER A 774 5.33 1.99 -26.79
C SER A 774 5.99 3.35 -26.53
N ILE A 775 6.79 3.88 -27.47
CA ILE A 775 7.34 5.23 -27.39
C ILE A 775 6.23 6.27 -27.36
N ASP A 776 5.19 6.09 -28.18
CA ASP A 776 4.04 7.00 -28.22
C ASP A 776 3.24 6.95 -26.92
N ALA A 777 3.06 5.76 -26.37
CA ALA A 777 2.43 5.56 -25.06
C ALA A 777 3.20 6.29 -23.94
N THR A 778 4.54 6.17 -23.93
CA THR A 778 5.40 6.86 -22.95
C THR A 778 5.32 8.38 -23.09
N LEU A 779 5.21 8.93 -24.31
CA LEU A 779 5.07 10.37 -24.51
C LEU A 779 3.73 10.89 -23.98
N ILE A 780 2.65 10.13 -24.15
CA ILE A 780 1.34 10.47 -23.56
C ILE A 780 1.43 10.42 -22.02
N LEU A 781 2.06 9.40 -21.44
CA LEU A 781 2.30 9.34 -19.98
C LEU A 781 3.09 10.55 -19.48
N GLN A 782 4.14 10.96 -20.20
CA GLN A 782 4.92 12.15 -19.86
C GLN A 782 4.09 13.44 -19.95
N THR A 783 3.15 13.53 -20.89
CA THR A 783 2.23 14.67 -20.97
C THR A 783 1.22 14.66 -19.82
N ILE A 784 0.63 13.51 -19.48
CA ILE A 784 -0.30 13.37 -18.35
C ILE A 784 0.40 13.72 -17.03
N ALA A 785 1.66 13.31 -16.86
CA ALA A 785 2.48 13.63 -15.69
C ALA A 785 3.01 15.08 -15.66
N GLY A 786 2.64 15.93 -16.62
CA GLY A 786 3.10 17.33 -16.70
C GLY A 786 4.59 17.50 -17.03
N LEU A 787 5.26 16.43 -17.48
CA LEU A 787 6.68 16.45 -17.86
C LEU A 787 6.89 16.98 -19.28
N LEU A 788 5.85 16.92 -20.13
CA LEU A 788 5.83 17.48 -21.48
C LEU A 788 4.57 18.31 -21.72
N ASP A 789 4.73 19.53 -22.23
CA ASP A 789 3.62 20.33 -22.72
C ASP A 789 2.94 19.65 -23.93
N GLU A 790 1.61 19.72 -24.02
CA GLU A 790 0.80 19.17 -25.14
C GLU A 790 1.29 19.66 -26.51
N ASP A 791 1.84 20.88 -26.58
CA ASP A 791 2.40 21.50 -27.78
C ASP A 791 3.59 20.72 -28.39
N ARG A 792 4.18 19.77 -27.66
CA ARG A 792 5.32 18.96 -28.10
C ARG A 792 4.91 17.65 -28.77
N LEU A 793 3.63 17.28 -28.71
CA LEU A 793 3.09 16.14 -29.44
C LEU A 793 2.91 16.53 -30.93
N ALA A 794 3.30 15.63 -31.83
CA ALA A 794 3.36 15.85 -33.27
C ALA A 794 2.57 14.77 -34.02
N CYS A 795 1.25 14.73 -33.84
CA CYS A 795 0.38 13.83 -34.61
C CYS A 795 0.32 14.21 -36.11
N LEU A 796 0.23 13.18 -36.97
CA LEU A 796 0.27 13.27 -38.43
C LEU A 796 -1.06 13.58 -39.12
#